data_AF-A0A6V7LEV7-F1
#
_entry.id   AF-A0A6V7LEV7-F1
#
_cell.length_a   1.000
_cell.length_b   1.000
_cell.length_c   1.000
_cell.angle_alpha   90.00
_cell.angle_beta   90.00
_cell.angle_gamma   90.00
#
_symmetry.space_group_name_H-M   'P 1'
#
loop_
_entity.id
_entity.type
_entity.pdbx_description
1 polymer ?
#
loop_
_entity_poly.entity_id
_entity_poly.type
_entity_poly.pdbx_seq_one_letter_code
_entity_poly.pdbx_strand_id
1 'polypeptide(L)'
;EPCIPGSFTEVPDDCASYQACLWGRHERFACAPGLHFNKVTHICDWPARAKCEPKFSNTDKPSVVSETERPSHVTSKPTHIPASRPTTRPTPRPTTTTQKPWTEAPWTEQNWNQPWTEKPKPLPPPLVDAGKPSPLSGHYKVVCYFTNWAWYRGGVGKYLPEHIDHTLCTHIIYGFAVLDYSDLTIKAHDSWADYDNRFYDRVVRYKQRGLKVLLAIGGWNDSAGDKYSRLVNNPSARRKFIDHVIKFIEKHNFDGLDLDWEYPVCWQVDCSKGPASDKEGFSSLIRELSEQFKPKGLLLSSAVSPNKKVIDKGYDVPALAEYLDWIAVMTYDYHGQWDKKTGHVAPMYYQEADDAYFFNANYTINYWIAKGAPPRKIVMGMPLYGQAFSINDPSAGTGLNAPASAGLAGEFTKAAGFLAYYEICDRIKNHGWKVYQDPQRRMGPYAYKGNQWVSFDDADMIRQKAQYVRDMGLGGGMVWALDLDDFKGRCGQGQHPLMHTLQQVLAEPPTKHDRPIKLPAVGQSIDWEPAKPPPKKMAGYMENTEDKEEFKVVCYFTNWAWYRQDGGKYVPEDIDADLCTHVVYGFAVLDGSTLTVKTHDSWADIDNKFYERVVAYKNKGIKVVLAIGGWNDSAGDKYSKLVNSASARARFITHVIQFIEKYGFEGLDLDWEYPVCWQVDCDKGPASDKESFTAFVRELSAAFKPKGLSLSSAVSPSKRVIDAGYDVPELSKYLDWIAVMTYDFHGQWDKKTGHVAPLYVRPDDWEQTFNANFSINYWIEKGAHPKKIVMGAPLYGQSFSLAERNQRGLNAPTYGGGEAGEATRARGFLAYYE
;
A
#
# COMPACT_ATOMS: atom_id res chain seq x y z
N GLU A 1 -25.79 45.27 -9.57
CA GLU A 1 -24.69 46.10 -10.09
C GLU A 1 -23.59 45.20 -10.64
N PRO A 2 -22.75 45.68 -11.59
CA PRO A 2 -21.52 44.99 -11.96
C PRO A 2 -20.55 44.96 -10.77
N CYS A 3 -19.79 43.88 -10.62
CA CYS A 3 -18.93 43.64 -9.47
C CYS A 3 -17.51 43.21 -9.88
N ILE A 4 -16.58 43.17 -8.92
CA ILE A 4 -15.19 42.76 -9.14
C ILE A 4 -15.11 41.22 -9.08
N PRO A 5 -14.77 40.50 -10.17
CA PRO A 5 -14.77 39.03 -10.16
C PRO A 5 -13.95 38.45 -9.00
N GLY A 6 -14.56 37.54 -8.24
CA GLY A 6 -13.97 36.97 -7.02
C GLY A 6 -14.16 37.79 -5.73
N SER A 7 -14.82 38.94 -5.75
CA SER A 7 -15.23 39.64 -4.52
C SER A 7 -16.47 38.99 -3.89
N PHE A 8 -16.52 38.89 -2.56
CA PHE A 8 -17.66 38.36 -1.81
C PHE A 8 -18.27 39.42 -0.89
N THR A 9 -19.59 39.60 -0.95
CA THR A 9 -20.35 40.63 -0.22
C THR A 9 -21.44 39.99 0.66
N GLU A 10 -21.80 40.67 1.76
CA GLU A 10 -22.95 40.28 2.58
C GLU A 10 -24.26 40.48 1.79
N VAL A 11 -25.23 39.57 1.91
CA VAL A 11 -26.58 39.88 1.44
C VAL A 11 -27.28 40.71 2.52
N PRO A 12 -27.90 41.85 2.18
CA PRO A 12 -28.75 42.57 3.13
C PRO A 12 -29.79 41.64 3.76
N ASP A 13 -29.83 41.69 5.09
CA ASP A 13 -30.87 41.13 5.95
C ASP A 13 -31.04 39.59 5.92
N ASP A 14 -30.12 38.88 5.26
CA ASP A 14 -29.98 37.41 5.32
C ASP A 14 -28.54 37.03 5.64
N CYS A 15 -28.23 36.91 6.93
CA CYS A 15 -26.90 36.52 7.39
C CYS A 15 -26.51 35.08 7.03
N ALA A 16 -27.47 34.21 6.68
CA ALA A 16 -27.20 32.86 6.21
C ALA A 16 -26.89 32.81 4.70
N SER A 17 -26.84 33.96 4.01
CA SER A 17 -26.47 34.07 2.60
C SER A 17 -25.37 35.12 2.35
N TYR A 18 -24.63 34.92 1.27
CA TYR A 18 -23.66 35.87 0.72
C TYR A 18 -23.82 35.99 -0.79
N GLN A 19 -23.19 37.00 -1.36
CA GLN A 19 -23.08 37.18 -2.81
C GLN A 19 -21.62 37.02 -3.24
N ALA A 20 -21.39 36.18 -4.25
CA ALA A 20 -20.09 36.05 -4.90
C ALA A 20 -20.14 36.71 -6.27
N CYS A 21 -19.12 37.48 -6.62
CA CYS A 21 -19.03 38.06 -7.94
C CYS A 21 -18.51 37.03 -8.96
N LEU A 22 -19.43 36.46 -9.74
CA LEU A 22 -19.14 35.52 -10.82
C LEU A 22 -19.43 36.18 -12.16
N TRP A 23 -18.46 36.16 -13.07
CA TRP A 23 -18.57 36.75 -14.42
C TRP A 23 -19.06 38.22 -14.44
N GLY A 24 -18.76 38.98 -13.38
CA GLY A 24 -19.18 40.38 -13.22
C GLY A 24 -20.60 40.59 -12.68
N ARG A 25 -21.30 39.54 -12.25
CA ARG A 25 -22.61 39.62 -11.56
C ARG A 25 -22.53 39.03 -10.15
N HIS A 26 -23.30 39.59 -9.22
CA HIS A 26 -23.43 39.08 -7.86
C HIS A 26 -24.41 37.90 -7.84
N GLU A 27 -23.89 36.68 -7.81
CA GLU A 27 -24.68 35.46 -7.64
C GLU A 27 -24.83 35.11 -6.16
N ARG A 28 -26.00 34.63 -5.74
CA ARG A 28 -26.37 34.44 -4.32
C ARG A 28 -26.11 33.01 -3.86
N PHE A 29 -25.38 32.85 -2.77
CA PHE A 29 -25.01 31.56 -2.18
C PHE A 29 -25.44 31.49 -0.71
N ALA A 30 -25.98 30.36 -0.30
CA ALA A 30 -26.26 30.08 1.10
C ALA A 30 -24.98 29.58 1.82
N CYS A 31 -24.81 29.99 3.06
CA CYS A 31 -23.92 29.34 4.01
C CYS A 31 -24.51 27.98 4.45
N ALA A 32 -23.65 27.07 4.92
CA ALA A 32 -24.10 25.81 5.50
C ALA A 32 -25.02 26.08 6.72
N PRO A 33 -26.05 25.24 6.97
CA PRO A 33 -27.02 25.49 8.04
C PRO A 33 -26.39 25.75 9.41
N GLY A 34 -26.73 26.89 10.02
CA GLY A 34 -26.20 27.34 11.31
C GLY A 34 -24.95 28.23 11.24
N LEU A 35 -24.40 28.49 10.05
CA LEU A 35 -23.31 29.46 9.83
C LEU A 35 -23.83 30.76 9.21
N HIS A 36 -23.19 31.89 9.56
CA HIS A 36 -23.46 33.22 9.01
C HIS A 36 -22.26 33.72 8.20
N PHE A 37 -22.49 34.54 7.17
CA PHE A 37 -21.40 35.15 6.41
C PHE A 37 -20.65 36.23 7.22
N ASN A 38 -19.34 36.09 7.30
CA ASN A 38 -18.43 37.01 7.98
C ASN A 38 -17.79 37.96 6.96
N LYS A 39 -18.28 39.19 6.88
CA LYS A 39 -17.82 40.19 5.89
C LYS A 39 -16.41 40.75 6.09
N VAL A 40 -15.72 40.39 7.18
CA VAL A 40 -14.33 40.80 7.43
C VAL A 40 -13.36 39.74 6.90
N THR A 41 -13.76 38.47 6.92
CA THR A 41 -12.96 37.32 6.45
C THR A 41 -13.46 36.72 5.15
N HIS A 42 -14.60 37.18 4.63
CA HIS A 42 -15.26 36.74 3.39
C HIS A 42 -15.59 35.24 3.35
N ILE A 43 -15.90 34.63 4.51
CA ILE A 43 -16.28 33.22 4.65
C ILE A 43 -17.53 33.04 5.50
N CYS A 44 -18.20 31.90 5.36
CA CYS A 44 -19.23 31.46 6.31
C CYS A 44 -18.57 30.98 7.61
N ASP A 45 -18.98 31.54 8.75
CA ASP A 45 -18.40 31.36 10.08
C ASP A 45 -19.53 31.24 11.12
N TRP A 46 -19.22 30.85 12.36
CA TRP A 46 -20.23 30.72 13.40
C TRP A 46 -20.84 32.10 13.74
N PRO A 47 -22.16 32.24 14.00
CA PRO A 47 -22.83 33.52 14.19
C PRO A 47 -22.15 34.47 15.19
N ALA A 48 -21.66 33.92 16.31
CA ALA A 48 -20.92 34.66 17.35
C ALA A 48 -19.59 35.29 16.89
N ARG A 49 -19.02 34.82 15.78
CA ARG A 49 -17.79 35.34 15.15
C ARG A 49 -18.09 36.17 13.90
N ALA A 50 -19.08 35.76 13.11
CA ALA A 50 -19.49 36.42 11.88
C ALA A 50 -20.01 37.85 12.09
N LYS A 51 -20.65 38.12 13.24
CA LYS A 51 -21.16 39.46 13.63
C LYS A 51 -22.04 40.13 12.56
N CYS A 52 -22.79 39.33 11.82
CA CYS A 52 -23.87 39.79 10.95
C CYS A 52 -25.16 39.95 11.76
N GLU A 53 -25.81 41.11 11.62
CA GLU A 53 -27.11 41.44 12.23
C GLU A 53 -28.10 41.80 11.09
N PRO A 54 -29.22 41.08 10.94
CA PRO A 54 -30.22 41.40 9.92
C PRO A 54 -31.09 42.59 10.37
N LYS A 55 -31.36 43.54 9.48
CA LYS A 55 -32.21 44.71 9.78
C LYS A 55 -33.66 44.39 9.46
N PHE A 56 -34.49 44.29 10.49
CA PHE A 56 -35.93 44.17 10.32
C PHE A 56 -36.56 45.48 9.85
N SER A 57 -37.08 45.50 8.62
CA SER A 57 -38.03 46.52 8.16
C SER A 57 -39.43 46.21 8.68
N ASN A 58 -40.11 47.19 9.29
CA ASN A 58 -41.47 47.02 9.83
C ASN A 58 -42.50 46.74 8.73
N THR A 59 -43.22 45.62 8.85
CA THR A 59 -44.65 45.49 8.51
C THR A 59 -45.32 44.46 9.42
N ASP A 60 -46.44 44.87 10.01
CA ASP A 60 -47.57 44.07 10.53
C ASP A 60 -47.38 43.07 11.69
N LYS A 61 -47.69 43.58 12.89
CA LYS A 61 -48.21 42.87 14.09
C LYS A 61 -49.58 42.22 13.79
N PRO A 62 -50.03 41.16 14.52
CA PRO A 62 -50.23 41.16 15.99
C PRO A 62 -49.90 39.78 16.68
N SER A 63 -49.99 39.53 18.00
CA SER A 63 -50.22 40.32 19.24
C SER A 63 -49.87 39.49 20.50
N VAL A 64 -49.41 40.13 21.59
CA VAL A 64 -49.69 39.83 23.04
C VAL A 64 -49.45 38.37 23.54
N VAL A 65 -48.60 38.04 24.53
CA VAL A 65 -47.93 38.75 25.67
C VAL A 65 -46.41 38.33 25.75
N SER A 66 -45.55 38.43 26.79
CA SER A 66 -45.54 38.92 28.20
C SER A 66 -44.12 39.29 28.70
N GLU A 67 -44.10 39.90 29.89
CA GLU A 67 -43.10 39.95 30.98
C GLU A 67 -42.28 38.66 31.25
N THR A 68 -41.11 38.66 31.94
CA THR A 68 -40.42 39.75 32.69
C THR A 68 -38.87 39.67 32.70
N GLU A 69 -38.28 40.86 32.86
CA GLU A 69 -36.95 41.29 33.35
C GLU A 69 -35.77 40.33 33.67
N ARG A 70 -34.59 40.82 33.25
CA ARG A 70 -33.24 40.57 33.80
C ARG A 70 -32.73 41.86 34.46
N PRO A 71 -31.98 41.79 35.57
CA PRO A 71 -30.88 42.74 35.86
C PRO A 71 -29.53 42.00 36.02
N SER A 72 -28.32 42.56 35.85
CA SER A 72 -27.78 43.86 35.37
C SER A 72 -26.36 43.56 34.79
N HIS A 73 -25.28 44.35 34.67
CA HIS A 73 -24.85 45.78 34.72
C HIS A 73 -23.60 45.87 33.75
N VAL A 74 -23.22 46.92 33.00
CA VAL A 74 -22.81 48.33 33.30
C VAL A 74 -21.39 48.44 33.91
N THR A 75 -20.40 49.26 33.47
CA THR A 75 -20.21 50.21 32.31
C THR A 75 -18.76 50.77 32.25
N SER A 76 -18.27 51.21 31.06
CA SER A 76 -17.52 52.50 30.74
C SER A 76 -16.22 52.93 31.50
N LYS A 77 -15.34 53.87 31.09
CA LYS A 77 -15.03 54.71 29.88
C LYS A 77 -13.57 55.29 29.98
N PRO A 78 -13.03 56.17 29.08
CA PRO A 78 -11.57 56.43 28.89
C PRO A 78 -11.07 57.90 29.01
N THR A 79 -9.78 58.13 28.71
CA THR A 79 -9.13 59.36 28.14
C THR A 79 -7.66 59.04 27.74
N HIS A 80 -6.81 59.81 27.03
CA HIS A 80 -6.72 61.24 26.60
C HIS A 80 -6.09 61.41 25.18
N ILE A 81 -6.10 62.64 24.62
CA ILE A 81 -5.53 63.12 23.32
C ILE A 81 -5.24 64.65 23.44
N PRO A 82 -4.52 65.38 22.54
CA PRO A 82 -4.19 65.21 21.08
C PRO A 82 -2.65 65.11 20.80
N ALA A 83 -2.00 65.35 19.64
CA ALA A 83 -2.27 65.95 18.30
C ALA A 83 -1.43 65.23 17.19
N SER A 84 -1.14 65.69 15.94
CA SER A 84 -1.32 66.97 15.19
C SER A 84 -1.51 66.75 13.65
N ARG A 85 -1.06 67.67 12.76
CA ARG A 85 -1.16 67.65 11.26
C ARG A 85 -0.24 68.75 10.63
N PRO A 86 -0.15 69.01 9.28
CA PRO A 86 -0.98 68.63 8.09
C PRO A 86 -0.22 67.70 7.10
N THR A 87 -0.27 67.64 5.74
CA THR A 87 -0.83 68.41 4.57
C THR A 87 -1.09 67.53 3.31
N THR A 88 -2.20 67.74 2.58
CA THR A 88 -2.46 67.68 1.08
C THR A 88 -1.92 66.54 0.17
N ARG A 89 -2.49 66.19 -1.02
CA ARG A 89 -3.47 66.80 -1.97
C ARG A 89 -4.18 65.68 -2.84
N PRO A 90 -5.31 65.91 -3.57
CA PRO A 90 -6.12 64.83 -4.19
C PRO A 90 -6.20 64.81 -5.75
N THR A 91 -7.09 63.95 -6.28
CA THR A 91 -7.34 63.51 -7.67
C THR A 91 -8.00 64.51 -8.65
N PRO A 92 -8.04 64.18 -9.96
CA PRO A 92 -9.35 64.15 -10.66
C PRO A 92 -9.60 63.00 -11.68
N ARG A 93 -10.90 62.79 -11.92
CA ARG A 93 -11.67 61.97 -12.89
C ARG A 93 -11.13 61.77 -14.34
N PRO A 94 -11.38 60.59 -14.97
CA PRO A 94 -11.56 60.41 -16.42
C PRO A 94 -13.04 60.21 -16.87
N THR A 95 -13.30 60.19 -18.19
CA THR A 95 -14.63 60.41 -18.81
C THR A 95 -15.26 59.15 -19.43
N THR A 96 -16.59 59.14 -19.58
CA THR A 96 -17.40 58.10 -20.24
C THR A 96 -17.17 58.01 -21.76
N THR A 97 -17.13 56.78 -22.30
CA THR A 97 -17.36 56.51 -23.73
C THR A 97 -18.23 55.26 -23.88
N THR A 98 -19.24 55.31 -24.76
CA THR A 98 -20.27 54.27 -24.91
C THR A 98 -20.01 53.39 -26.14
N GLN A 99 -20.23 52.07 -26.03
CA GLN A 99 -20.43 51.19 -27.19
C GLN A 99 -21.65 50.28 -27.00
N LYS A 100 -22.15 49.70 -28.11
CA LYS A 100 -23.48 49.07 -28.22
C LYS A 100 -23.50 47.60 -27.76
N PRO A 101 -24.69 47.05 -27.42
CA PRO A 101 -24.86 45.62 -27.18
C PRO A 101 -24.68 44.81 -28.47
N TRP A 102 -24.16 43.59 -28.33
CA TRP A 102 -24.31 42.53 -29.33
C TRP A 102 -25.47 41.61 -28.92
N THR A 103 -26.26 41.17 -29.89
CA THR A 103 -27.35 40.21 -29.71
C THR A 103 -26.84 38.77 -29.75
N GLU A 104 -27.50 37.89 -29.00
CA GLU A 104 -27.24 36.45 -29.00
C GLU A 104 -27.53 35.82 -30.38
N ALA A 105 -26.80 34.75 -30.71
CA ALA A 105 -27.01 33.94 -31.90
C ALA A 105 -27.26 32.47 -31.48
N PRO A 106 -28.29 31.79 -32.02
CA PRO A 106 -28.55 30.39 -31.70
C PRO A 106 -27.46 29.44 -32.22
N TRP A 107 -27.22 28.35 -31.49
CA TRP A 107 -26.25 27.32 -31.87
C TRP A 107 -26.75 26.47 -33.05
N THR A 108 -25.88 26.21 -34.03
CA THR A 108 -26.14 25.32 -35.18
C THR A 108 -24.93 24.42 -35.46
N GLU A 109 -25.17 23.28 -36.13
CA GLU A 109 -24.26 22.12 -36.16
C GLU A 109 -22.93 22.29 -36.95
N GLN A 110 -22.62 23.47 -37.49
CA GLN A 110 -21.64 23.61 -38.58
C GLN A 110 -20.14 23.51 -38.19
N ASN A 111 -19.78 23.56 -36.90
CA ASN A 111 -18.37 23.61 -36.47
C ASN A 111 -17.66 22.23 -36.40
N TRP A 112 -18.21 21.16 -36.99
CA TRP A 112 -17.65 19.81 -36.89
C TRP A 112 -16.39 19.54 -37.76
N ASN A 113 -16.19 20.30 -38.85
CA ASN A 113 -15.33 19.89 -39.98
C ASN A 113 -14.06 20.74 -40.25
N GLN A 114 -13.50 21.46 -39.28
CA GLN A 114 -12.22 22.20 -39.49
C GLN A 114 -10.99 21.44 -38.95
N PRO A 115 -10.01 21.04 -39.78
CA PRO A 115 -8.74 20.50 -39.32
C PRO A 115 -7.82 21.63 -38.82
N TRP A 116 -7.35 21.52 -37.58
CA TRP A 116 -6.33 22.44 -37.04
C TRP A 116 -4.96 22.12 -37.65
N THR A 117 -4.40 23.06 -38.42
CA THR A 117 -3.19 22.85 -39.25
C THR A 117 -1.91 23.44 -38.65
N GLU A 118 -1.97 24.08 -37.48
CA GLU A 118 -0.75 24.56 -36.80
C GLU A 118 0.04 23.42 -36.16
N LYS A 119 1.28 23.21 -36.63
CA LYS A 119 2.24 22.30 -35.96
C LYS A 119 2.56 22.84 -34.56
N PRO A 120 2.29 22.09 -33.47
CA PRO A 120 2.54 22.60 -32.13
C PRO A 120 4.01 22.92 -31.88
N LYS A 121 4.26 23.94 -31.05
CA LYS A 121 5.54 24.07 -30.35
C LYS A 121 5.82 22.75 -29.60
N PRO A 122 7.06 22.21 -29.64
CA PRO A 122 7.44 21.09 -28.79
C PRO A 122 7.13 21.40 -27.33
N LEU A 123 6.57 20.43 -26.62
CA LEU A 123 6.54 20.45 -25.17
C LEU A 123 7.99 20.32 -24.65
N PRO A 124 8.30 20.76 -23.41
CA PRO A 124 9.48 20.26 -22.73
C PRO A 124 9.46 18.71 -22.76
N PRO A 125 10.63 18.05 -22.86
CA PRO A 125 10.67 16.59 -22.88
C PRO A 125 9.97 16.03 -21.63
N PRO A 126 9.24 14.90 -21.76
CA PRO A 126 8.58 14.28 -20.62
C PRO A 126 9.60 13.93 -19.53
N LEU A 127 9.22 14.11 -18.28
CA LEU A 127 10.09 13.87 -17.12
C LEU A 127 10.49 12.40 -16.98
N VAL A 128 9.73 11.50 -17.62
CA VAL A 128 10.00 10.06 -17.72
C VAL A 128 10.56 9.73 -19.11
N ASP A 129 11.73 9.08 -19.11
CA ASP A 129 12.45 8.60 -20.30
C ASP A 129 11.51 7.96 -21.34
N ALA A 130 11.60 8.45 -22.58
CA ALA A 130 10.77 8.01 -23.69
C ALA A 130 11.21 6.67 -24.31
N GLY A 131 12.44 6.21 -24.05
CA GLY A 131 12.96 4.94 -24.52
C GLY A 131 12.76 3.76 -23.57
N LYS A 132 12.44 4.02 -22.29
CA LYS A 132 12.29 3.01 -21.22
C LYS A 132 11.17 2.00 -21.58
N PRO A 133 11.46 0.69 -21.78
CA PRO A 133 10.41 -0.30 -22.03
C PRO A 133 9.61 -0.58 -20.76
N SER A 134 8.34 -0.95 -20.91
CA SER A 134 7.52 -1.43 -19.79
C SER A 134 7.87 -2.90 -19.50
N PRO A 135 8.11 -3.30 -18.23
CA PRO A 135 8.32 -4.70 -17.85
C PRO A 135 7.01 -5.48 -17.71
N LEU A 136 5.85 -4.84 -17.95
CA LEU A 136 4.55 -5.50 -17.92
C LEU A 136 4.35 -6.33 -19.19
N SER A 137 4.29 -7.66 -19.03
CA SER A 137 4.04 -8.64 -20.10
C SER A 137 2.70 -8.47 -20.85
N GLY A 138 1.81 -7.62 -20.34
CA GLY A 138 0.44 -7.43 -20.85
C GLY A 138 -0.55 -8.51 -20.43
N HIS A 139 -0.10 -9.59 -19.78
CA HIS A 139 -0.96 -10.71 -19.37
C HIS A 139 -1.96 -10.32 -18.27
N TYR A 140 -1.52 -9.52 -17.30
CA TYR A 140 -2.39 -8.87 -16.33
C TYR A 140 -2.66 -7.42 -16.77
N LYS A 141 -3.92 -6.98 -16.65
CA LYS A 141 -4.24 -5.55 -16.76
C LYS A 141 -3.69 -4.82 -15.53
N VAL A 142 -3.03 -3.69 -15.74
CA VAL A 142 -2.74 -2.72 -14.69
C VAL A 142 -3.39 -1.42 -15.15
N VAL A 143 -4.53 -1.13 -14.54
CA VAL A 143 -5.49 -0.10 -14.99
C VAL A 143 -5.36 1.12 -14.08
N CYS A 144 -4.91 2.22 -14.66
CA CYS A 144 -4.49 3.41 -13.93
C CYS A 144 -5.42 4.58 -14.21
N TYR A 145 -6.21 4.99 -13.22
CA TYR A 145 -7.01 6.22 -13.35
C TYR A 145 -6.13 7.47 -13.23
N PHE A 146 -6.32 8.40 -14.15
CA PHE A 146 -5.71 9.73 -14.18
C PHE A 146 -6.81 10.77 -13.96
N THR A 147 -6.68 11.66 -12.98
CA THR A 147 -7.67 12.73 -12.74
C THR A 147 -7.21 14.08 -13.28
N ASN A 148 -8.03 14.74 -14.11
CA ASN A 148 -7.65 16.02 -14.73
C ASN A 148 -7.55 17.17 -13.69
N TRP A 149 -8.40 17.16 -12.67
CA TRP A 149 -8.45 18.20 -11.63
C TRP A 149 -7.22 18.22 -10.69
N ALA A 150 -6.40 17.16 -10.66
CA ALA A 150 -5.15 17.14 -9.90
C ALA A 150 -4.12 18.19 -10.39
N TRP A 151 -4.32 18.78 -11.57
CA TRP A 151 -3.60 19.97 -12.03
C TRP A 151 -3.81 21.20 -11.13
N TYR A 152 -4.96 21.36 -10.48
CA TYR A 152 -5.28 22.55 -9.67
C TYR A 152 -4.74 22.49 -8.25
N ARG A 153 -4.23 21.33 -7.80
CA ARG A 153 -3.58 21.20 -6.49
C ARG A 153 -2.30 22.06 -6.46
N GLY A 154 -1.99 22.63 -5.29
CA GLY A 154 -0.78 23.42 -5.09
C GLY A 154 0.48 22.57 -4.92
N GLY A 155 1.65 23.19 -5.09
CA GLY A 155 2.95 22.65 -4.67
C GLY A 155 3.24 21.21 -5.12
N VAL A 156 3.58 20.34 -4.15
CA VAL A 156 3.91 18.93 -4.46
C VAL A 156 2.71 18.13 -4.94
N GLY A 157 1.47 18.44 -4.52
CA GLY A 157 0.28 17.72 -4.97
C GLY A 157 -0.13 17.96 -6.43
N LYS A 158 0.45 18.94 -7.13
CA LYS A 158 0.14 19.20 -8.55
C LYS A 158 0.56 18.04 -9.44
N TYR A 159 -0.42 17.37 -10.05
CA TYR A 159 -0.20 16.31 -11.04
C TYR A 159 -0.32 16.83 -12.48
N LEU A 160 0.21 16.05 -13.44
CA LEU A 160 0.34 16.39 -14.86
C LEU A 160 0.25 15.12 -15.71
N PRO A 161 -0.23 15.18 -16.96
CA PRO A 161 -0.03 14.11 -17.94
C PRO A 161 1.43 13.64 -18.03
N GLU A 162 2.39 14.56 -17.95
CA GLU A 162 3.83 14.26 -18.01
C GLU A 162 4.44 13.64 -16.73
N HIS A 163 3.65 13.48 -15.65
CA HIS A 163 4.04 12.72 -14.45
C HIS A 163 3.66 11.23 -14.52
N ILE A 164 2.98 10.79 -15.59
CA ILE A 164 2.64 9.38 -15.80
C ILE A 164 3.91 8.63 -16.27
N ASP A 165 4.45 7.76 -15.42
CA ASP A 165 5.41 6.74 -15.86
C ASP A 165 4.64 5.61 -16.53
N HIS A 166 4.79 5.52 -17.86
CA HIS A 166 4.11 4.54 -18.71
C HIS A 166 4.56 3.11 -18.45
N THR A 167 5.67 2.89 -17.75
CA THR A 167 6.14 1.54 -17.40
C THR A 167 5.40 0.92 -16.22
N LEU A 168 4.55 1.70 -15.53
CA LEU A 168 3.77 1.25 -14.38
C LEU A 168 2.37 0.72 -14.73
N CYS A 169 1.89 0.97 -15.95
CA CYS A 169 0.51 0.72 -16.37
C CYS A 169 0.45 -0.03 -17.71
N THR A 170 -0.61 -0.81 -17.94
CA THR A 170 -0.95 -1.28 -19.30
C THR A 170 -2.13 -0.52 -19.89
N HIS A 171 -3.02 0.00 -19.04
CA HIS A 171 -4.17 0.82 -19.42
C HIS A 171 -4.19 2.11 -18.59
N ILE A 172 -4.42 3.25 -19.23
CA ILE A 172 -4.73 4.53 -18.57
C ILE A 172 -6.22 4.82 -18.80
N ILE A 173 -6.93 5.20 -17.75
CA ILE A 173 -8.32 5.65 -17.83
C ILE A 173 -8.37 7.13 -17.47
N TYR A 174 -8.87 7.97 -18.38
CA TYR A 174 -8.97 9.40 -18.18
C TYR A 174 -10.25 9.75 -17.42
N GLY A 175 -10.10 10.17 -16.15
CA GLY A 175 -11.17 10.69 -15.30
C GLY A 175 -11.27 12.22 -15.39
N PHE A 176 -12.36 12.81 -15.88
CA PHE A 176 -13.56 12.19 -16.46
C PHE A 176 -14.11 13.06 -17.60
N ALA A 177 -14.94 12.47 -18.46
CA ALA A 177 -16.00 13.18 -19.17
C ALA A 177 -17.33 13.06 -18.41
N VAL A 178 -18.30 13.91 -18.75
CA VAL A 178 -19.60 13.97 -18.07
C VAL A 178 -20.77 13.77 -19.04
N LEU A 179 -21.87 13.24 -18.54
CA LEU A 179 -23.13 13.14 -19.28
C LEU A 179 -23.88 14.48 -19.23
N ASP A 180 -24.26 15.05 -20.37
CA ASP A 180 -25.12 16.23 -20.37
C ASP A 180 -26.51 15.91 -19.79
N TYR A 181 -26.99 16.76 -18.89
CA TYR A 181 -28.25 16.53 -18.17
C TYR A 181 -29.48 16.60 -19.07
N SER A 182 -29.46 17.45 -20.11
CA SER A 182 -30.58 17.69 -21.01
C SER A 182 -30.47 16.82 -22.27
N ASP A 183 -29.30 16.84 -22.90
CA ASP A 183 -29.09 16.16 -24.18
C ASP A 183 -28.79 14.66 -24.05
N LEU A 184 -28.35 14.20 -22.87
CA LEU A 184 -27.91 12.82 -22.60
C LEU A 184 -26.80 12.35 -23.57
N THR A 185 -25.86 13.25 -23.87
CA THR A 185 -24.65 12.99 -24.67
C THR A 185 -23.39 13.25 -23.84
N ILE A 186 -22.27 12.64 -24.21
CA ILE A 186 -20.97 12.86 -23.55
C ILE A 186 -20.41 14.26 -23.88
N LYS A 187 -19.82 14.94 -22.88
CA LYS A 187 -19.04 16.17 -23.04
C LYS A 187 -17.84 16.21 -22.09
N ALA A 188 -16.86 17.06 -22.36
CA ALA A 188 -15.73 17.29 -21.46
C ALA A 188 -16.21 17.81 -20.09
N HIS A 189 -15.53 17.38 -19.02
CA HIS A 189 -15.79 17.88 -17.66
C HIS A 189 -15.18 19.28 -17.47
N ASP A 190 -13.95 19.46 -17.93
CA ASP A 190 -13.21 20.71 -17.84
C ASP A 190 -12.62 21.02 -19.21
N SER A 191 -13.32 21.80 -20.02
CA SER A 191 -12.87 22.16 -21.37
C SER A 191 -11.55 22.94 -21.38
N TRP A 192 -11.17 23.60 -20.29
CA TRP A 192 -9.93 24.36 -20.20
C TRP A 192 -8.73 23.43 -19.95
N ALA A 193 -8.88 22.41 -19.10
CA ALA A 193 -7.87 21.35 -18.98
C ALA A 193 -7.86 20.44 -20.23
N ASP A 194 -9.03 19.92 -20.61
CA ASP A 194 -9.21 18.88 -21.62
C ASP A 194 -8.86 19.37 -23.02
N TYR A 195 -9.33 20.57 -23.42
CA TYR A 195 -9.09 21.15 -24.75
C TYR A 195 -8.01 22.24 -24.76
N ASP A 196 -8.15 23.33 -24.00
CA ASP A 196 -7.23 24.49 -24.12
C ASP A 196 -5.79 24.13 -23.69
N ASN A 197 -5.66 23.35 -22.62
CA ASN A 197 -4.39 22.76 -22.17
C ASN A 197 -4.12 21.37 -22.78
N ARG A 198 -5.01 20.89 -23.66
CA ARG A 198 -4.90 19.66 -24.46
C ARG A 198 -4.60 18.40 -23.66
N PHE A 199 -5.21 18.21 -22.50
CA PHE A 199 -4.93 17.04 -21.67
C PHE A 199 -5.32 15.73 -22.38
N TYR A 200 -6.42 15.70 -23.15
CA TYR A 200 -6.78 14.52 -23.96
C TYR A 200 -5.62 14.15 -24.90
N ASP A 201 -5.17 15.08 -25.76
CA ASP A 201 -4.01 14.86 -26.66
C ASP A 201 -2.75 14.40 -25.93
N ARG A 202 -2.51 14.89 -24.70
CA ARG A 202 -1.30 14.62 -23.93
C ARG A 202 -1.32 13.24 -23.29
N VAL A 203 -2.45 12.80 -22.74
CA VAL A 203 -2.60 11.45 -22.18
C VAL A 203 -2.74 10.40 -23.29
N VAL A 204 -3.47 10.68 -24.37
CA VAL A 204 -3.65 9.77 -25.51
C VAL A 204 -2.33 9.46 -26.24
N ARG A 205 -1.30 10.33 -26.15
CA ARG A 205 0.05 10.03 -26.67
C ARG A 205 0.72 8.81 -26.03
N TYR A 206 0.31 8.38 -24.82
CA TYR A 206 0.87 7.16 -24.21
C TYR A 206 0.57 5.89 -25.01
N LYS A 207 -0.39 5.91 -25.95
CA LYS A 207 -0.56 4.88 -26.98
C LYS A 207 0.70 4.62 -27.81
N GLN A 208 1.52 5.66 -28.05
CA GLN A 208 2.80 5.55 -28.76
C GLN A 208 3.87 4.80 -27.95
N ARG A 209 3.66 4.60 -26.64
CA ARG A 209 4.50 3.78 -25.75
C ARG A 209 3.90 2.38 -25.49
N GLY A 210 2.86 1.98 -26.25
CA GLY A 210 2.24 0.65 -26.21
C GLY A 210 1.05 0.50 -25.25
N LEU A 211 0.66 1.54 -24.53
CA LEU A 211 -0.45 1.50 -23.57
C LEU A 211 -1.80 1.65 -24.28
N LYS A 212 -2.87 1.20 -23.62
CA LYS A 212 -4.25 1.55 -23.99
C LYS A 212 -4.72 2.76 -23.20
N VAL A 213 -5.43 3.68 -23.85
CA VAL A 213 -5.93 4.91 -23.21
C VAL A 213 -7.43 5.05 -23.47
N LEU A 214 -8.24 4.86 -22.43
CA LEU A 214 -9.71 5.00 -22.49
C LEU A 214 -10.14 6.31 -21.83
N LEU A 215 -11.32 6.80 -22.21
CA LEU A 215 -12.01 7.89 -21.53
C LEU A 215 -13.05 7.29 -20.58
N ALA A 216 -13.07 7.68 -19.31
CA ALA A 216 -14.18 7.36 -18.42
C ALA A 216 -15.28 8.42 -18.49
N ILE A 217 -16.54 7.99 -18.40
CA ILE A 217 -17.69 8.87 -18.22
C ILE A 217 -18.41 8.53 -16.91
N GLY A 218 -18.65 9.56 -16.09
CA GLY A 218 -19.34 9.43 -14.80
C GLY A 218 -18.47 9.80 -13.60
N GLY A 219 -18.30 8.86 -12.68
CA GLY A 219 -17.79 9.07 -11.33
C GLY A 219 -18.83 9.66 -10.38
N TRP A 220 -18.52 9.62 -9.08
CA TRP A 220 -19.44 9.89 -7.96
C TRP A 220 -20.28 11.16 -8.11
N ASN A 221 -19.66 12.27 -8.50
CA ASN A 221 -20.33 13.56 -8.62
C ASN A 221 -21.22 13.66 -9.87
N ASP A 222 -20.77 13.13 -11.00
CA ASP A 222 -21.56 13.21 -12.24
C ASP A 222 -22.74 12.23 -12.22
N SER A 223 -22.58 11.10 -11.53
CA SER A 223 -23.61 10.09 -11.29
C SER A 223 -24.79 10.56 -10.44
N ALA A 224 -24.74 11.77 -9.89
CA ALA A 224 -25.81 12.35 -9.07
C ALA A 224 -27.08 12.63 -9.89
N GLY A 225 -28.22 12.19 -9.36
CA GLY A 225 -29.54 12.43 -9.95
C GLY A 225 -29.94 11.42 -11.04
N ASP A 226 -30.89 11.82 -11.88
CA ASP A 226 -31.67 10.90 -12.72
C ASP A 226 -31.10 10.65 -14.12
N LYS A 227 -30.10 11.43 -14.57
CA LYS A 227 -29.73 11.51 -15.99
C LYS A 227 -29.22 10.19 -16.57
N TYR A 228 -28.45 9.42 -15.80
CA TYR A 228 -28.01 8.09 -16.22
C TYR A 228 -29.17 7.09 -16.29
N SER A 229 -30.12 7.15 -15.34
CA SER A 229 -31.37 6.39 -15.40
C SER A 229 -32.20 6.77 -16.64
N ARG A 230 -32.38 8.07 -16.94
CA ARG A 230 -33.05 8.54 -18.17
C ARG A 230 -32.36 8.08 -19.45
N LEU A 231 -31.03 8.03 -19.47
CA LEU A 231 -30.26 7.48 -20.58
C LEU A 231 -30.53 5.99 -20.75
N VAL A 232 -30.31 5.17 -19.72
CA VAL A 232 -30.37 3.71 -19.86
C VAL A 232 -31.79 3.19 -20.11
N ASN A 233 -32.82 3.83 -19.54
CA ASN A 233 -34.22 3.40 -19.69
C ASN A 233 -34.86 3.84 -21.02
N ASN A 234 -34.17 4.61 -21.88
CA ASN A 234 -34.71 5.12 -23.14
C ASN A 234 -33.87 4.67 -24.35
N PRO A 235 -34.33 3.70 -25.17
CA PRO A 235 -33.57 3.20 -26.32
C PRO A 235 -33.18 4.27 -27.35
N SER A 236 -33.96 5.33 -27.52
CA SER A 236 -33.63 6.44 -28.41
C SER A 236 -32.54 7.34 -27.82
N ALA A 237 -32.52 7.54 -26.50
CA ALA A 237 -31.44 8.22 -25.80
C ALA A 237 -30.15 7.39 -25.84
N ARG A 238 -30.22 6.07 -25.60
CA ARG A 238 -29.07 5.16 -25.74
C ARG A 238 -28.46 5.25 -27.14
N ARG A 239 -29.27 5.18 -28.20
CA ARG A 239 -28.78 5.32 -29.58
C ARG A 239 -28.10 6.67 -29.82
N LYS A 240 -28.75 7.79 -29.44
CA LYS A 240 -28.16 9.14 -29.54
C LYS A 240 -26.83 9.24 -28.80
N PHE A 241 -26.73 8.67 -27.61
CA PHE A 241 -25.51 8.62 -26.82
C PHE A 241 -24.42 7.80 -27.52
N ILE A 242 -24.73 6.60 -28.01
CA ILE A 242 -23.80 5.71 -28.72
C ILE A 242 -23.26 6.41 -29.98
N ASP A 243 -24.13 6.98 -30.80
CA ASP A 243 -23.78 7.73 -32.01
C ASP A 243 -22.89 8.97 -31.72
N HIS A 244 -22.97 9.53 -30.51
CA HIS A 244 -22.18 10.68 -30.08
C HIS A 244 -20.85 10.27 -29.42
N VAL A 245 -20.84 9.24 -28.56
CA VAL A 245 -19.65 8.81 -27.81
C VAL A 245 -18.61 8.16 -28.72
N ILE A 246 -19.04 7.42 -29.75
CA ILE A 246 -18.15 6.93 -30.81
C ILE A 246 -17.42 8.10 -31.48
N LYS A 247 -18.16 9.13 -31.91
CA LYS A 247 -17.57 10.33 -32.54
C LYS A 247 -16.64 11.08 -31.59
N PHE A 248 -16.94 11.13 -30.29
CA PHE A 248 -16.11 11.78 -29.28
C PHE A 248 -14.78 11.02 -29.06
N ILE A 249 -14.85 9.71 -28.92
CA ILE A 249 -13.70 8.80 -28.76
C ILE A 249 -12.80 8.85 -29.99
N GLU A 250 -13.37 8.75 -31.19
CA GLU A 250 -12.63 8.81 -32.46
C GLU A 250 -11.99 10.19 -32.67
N LYS A 251 -12.71 11.28 -32.42
CA LYS A 251 -12.19 12.66 -32.51
C LYS A 251 -10.98 12.91 -31.60
N HIS A 252 -10.98 12.34 -30.40
CA HIS A 252 -9.90 12.50 -29.42
C HIS A 252 -8.94 11.30 -29.38
N ASN A 253 -9.07 10.33 -30.30
CA ASN A 253 -8.20 9.16 -30.47
C ASN A 253 -8.04 8.29 -29.20
N PHE A 254 -9.07 8.20 -28.36
CA PHE A 254 -9.12 7.21 -27.28
C PHE A 254 -9.27 5.79 -27.85
N ASP A 255 -8.80 4.77 -27.14
CA ASP A 255 -8.95 3.35 -27.49
C ASP A 255 -10.31 2.76 -27.08
N GLY A 256 -11.15 3.51 -26.35
CA GLY A 256 -12.38 2.99 -25.79
C GLY A 256 -13.03 3.86 -24.72
N LEU A 257 -14.06 3.31 -24.09
CA LEU A 257 -14.89 3.94 -23.05
C LEU A 257 -14.86 3.11 -21.77
N ASP A 258 -14.73 3.78 -20.62
CA ASP A 258 -15.09 3.20 -19.32
C ASP A 258 -16.38 3.84 -18.80
N LEU A 259 -17.30 3.02 -18.29
CA LEU A 259 -18.58 3.44 -17.72
C LEU A 259 -18.53 3.41 -16.19
N ASP A 260 -18.53 4.59 -15.57
CA ASP A 260 -18.48 4.75 -14.11
C ASP A 260 -19.76 5.41 -13.59
N TRP A 261 -20.90 4.73 -13.76
CA TRP A 261 -22.17 5.18 -13.19
C TRP A 261 -22.33 4.64 -11.78
N GLU A 262 -22.46 5.53 -10.80
CA GLU A 262 -22.53 5.22 -9.38
C GLU A 262 -23.92 5.44 -8.74
N TYR A 263 -24.84 4.46 -8.71
CA TYR A 263 -24.87 3.15 -9.36
C TYR A 263 -26.27 2.87 -9.93
N PRO A 264 -26.46 1.97 -10.92
CA PRO A 264 -27.78 1.55 -11.39
C PRO A 264 -28.68 1.08 -10.23
N VAL A 265 -29.94 1.53 -10.17
CA VAL A 265 -30.89 1.34 -9.06
C VAL A 265 -30.47 2.02 -7.73
N CYS A 266 -29.19 2.02 -7.40
CA CYS A 266 -28.61 2.48 -6.15
C CYS A 266 -27.82 3.79 -6.33
N TRP A 267 -28.48 4.85 -6.78
CA TRP A 267 -27.86 6.15 -7.07
C TRP A 267 -27.15 6.69 -5.81
N GLN A 268 -25.81 6.79 -5.86
CA GLN A 268 -24.94 7.07 -4.72
C GLN A 268 -25.28 6.19 -3.49
N VAL A 269 -25.13 4.86 -3.68
CA VAL A 269 -25.48 3.72 -2.80
C VAL A 269 -26.94 3.62 -2.32
N ASP A 270 -27.79 4.62 -2.57
CA ASP A 270 -29.18 4.61 -2.13
C ASP A 270 -30.10 3.84 -3.09
N CYS A 271 -30.20 2.54 -2.83
CA CYS A 271 -31.08 1.59 -3.51
C CYS A 271 -32.60 1.79 -3.30
N SER A 272 -33.05 3.00 -2.94
CA SER A 272 -34.45 3.44 -2.95
C SER A 272 -34.73 4.52 -4.00
N LYS A 273 -33.70 5.17 -4.58
CA LYS A 273 -33.86 6.28 -5.55
C LYS A 273 -34.11 5.82 -6.98
N GLY A 274 -33.39 4.80 -7.45
CA GLY A 274 -33.46 4.34 -8.84
C GLY A 274 -34.55 3.31 -9.09
N PRO A 275 -35.23 3.34 -10.26
CA PRO A 275 -36.17 2.29 -10.64
C PRO A 275 -35.43 0.98 -10.95
N ALA A 276 -36.05 -0.16 -10.67
CA ALA A 276 -35.45 -1.48 -10.89
C ALA A 276 -35.02 -1.74 -12.35
N SER A 277 -35.67 -1.07 -13.31
CA SER A 277 -35.35 -1.14 -14.74
C SER A 277 -33.98 -0.56 -15.11
N ASP A 278 -33.34 0.23 -14.22
CA ASP A 278 -31.95 0.69 -14.40
C ASP A 278 -30.99 -0.48 -14.67
N LYS A 279 -31.21 -1.64 -14.05
CA LYS A 279 -30.38 -2.85 -14.21
C LYS A 279 -30.44 -3.42 -15.63
N GLU A 280 -31.65 -3.57 -16.17
CA GLU A 280 -31.88 -4.06 -17.54
C GLU A 280 -31.48 -3.01 -18.58
N GLY A 281 -31.72 -1.72 -18.29
CA GLY A 281 -31.30 -0.60 -19.11
C GLY A 281 -29.78 -0.50 -19.22
N PHE A 282 -29.05 -0.62 -18.11
CA PHE A 282 -27.59 -0.54 -18.09
C PHE A 282 -26.96 -1.69 -18.88
N SER A 283 -27.50 -2.89 -18.69
CA SER A 283 -27.11 -4.08 -19.47
C SER A 283 -27.41 -3.91 -20.96
N SER A 284 -28.52 -3.27 -21.30
CA SER A 284 -28.86 -2.91 -22.69
C SER A 284 -27.89 -1.88 -23.29
N LEU A 285 -27.51 -0.83 -22.53
CA LEU A 285 -26.51 0.16 -22.97
C LEU A 285 -25.16 -0.48 -23.20
N ILE A 286 -24.71 -1.34 -22.28
CA ILE A 286 -23.44 -2.08 -22.39
C ILE A 286 -23.43 -3.00 -23.61
N ARG A 287 -24.50 -3.76 -23.86
CA ARG A 287 -24.63 -4.59 -25.06
C ARG A 287 -24.58 -3.74 -26.34
N GLU A 288 -25.40 -2.69 -26.42
CA GLU A 288 -25.51 -1.84 -27.62
C GLU A 288 -24.21 -1.06 -27.91
N LEU A 289 -23.46 -0.65 -26.88
CA LEU A 289 -22.10 -0.12 -27.03
C LEU A 289 -21.15 -1.20 -27.57
N SER A 290 -21.12 -2.39 -26.94
CA SER A 290 -20.24 -3.51 -27.31
C SER A 290 -20.44 -3.95 -28.77
N GLU A 291 -21.70 -3.98 -29.24
CA GLU A 291 -22.08 -4.27 -30.63
C GLU A 291 -21.51 -3.26 -31.63
N GLN A 292 -21.40 -1.97 -31.27
CA GLN A 292 -20.82 -0.93 -32.13
C GLN A 292 -19.29 -0.77 -31.97
N PHE A 293 -18.75 -1.11 -30.79
CA PHE A 293 -17.33 -0.93 -30.46
C PHE A 293 -16.46 -2.05 -31.03
N LYS A 294 -16.92 -3.31 -30.95
CA LYS A 294 -16.17 -4.49 -31.45
C LYS A 294 -15.76 -4.38 -32.94
N PRO A 295 -16.63 -3.96 -33.89
CA PRO A 295 -16.24 -3.75 -35.29
C PRO A 295 -15.21 -2.62 -35.51
N LYS A 296 -15.06 -1.70 -34.56
CA LYS A 296 -14.10 -0.59 -34.58
C LYS A 296 -12.79 -0.90 -33.85
N GLY A 297 -12.70 -2.05 -33.17
CA GLY A 297 -11.58 -2.39 -32.29
C GLY A 297 -11.49 -1.50 -31.03
N LEU A 298 -12.60 -0.85 -30.65
CA LEU A 298 -12.68 -0.05 -29.43
C LEU A 298 -12.96 -0.94 -28.21
N LEU A 299 -12.32 -0.60 -27.09
CA LEU A 299 -12.49 -1.27 -25.81
C LEU A 299 -13.69 -0.71 -25.03
N LEU A 300 -14.35 -1.57 -24.25
CA LEU A 300 -15.45 -1.17 -23.37
C LEU A 300 -15.28 -1.79 -21.99
N SER A 301 -15.20 -0.96 -20.95
CA SER A 301 -15.12 -1.39 -19.55
C SER A 301 -16.10 -0.64 -18.66
N SER A 302 -16.18 -1.04 -17.39
CA SER A 302 -16.99 -0.34 -16.40
C SER A 302 -16.38 -0.48 -15.01
N ALA A 303 -16.30 0.63 -14.28
CA ALA A 303 -16.12 0.65 -12.84
C ALA A 303 -17.43 0.23 -12.14
N VAL A 304 -17.33 -0.67 -11.15
CA VAL A 304 -18.51 -1.25 -10.47
C VAL A 304 -18.34 -1.36 -8.96
N SER A 305 -19.45 -1.16 -8.25
CA SER A 305 -19.51 -1.18 -6.79
C SER A 305 -19.04 -2.51 -6.16
N PRO A 306 -18.33 -2.48 -5.02
CA PRO A 306 -17.97 -3.68 -4.27
C PRO A 306 -19.13 -4.22 -3.41
N ASN A 307 -20.17 -3.40 -3.20
CA ASN A 307 -21.21 -3.63 -2.20
C ASN A 307 -22.24 -4.66 -2.67
N LYS A 308 -22.36 -5.78 -1.94
CA LYS A 308 -23.31 -6.88 -2.22
C LYS A 308 -24.73 -6.39 -2.58
N LYS A 309 -25.27 -5.42 -1.85
CA LYS A 309 -26.63 -4.87 -2.05
C LYS A 309 -26.77 -4.15 -3.39
N VAL A 310 -25.72 -3.46 -3.83
CA VAL A 310 -25.64 -2.79 -5.13
C VAL A 310 -25.44 -3.83 -6.24
N ILE A 311 -24.62 -4.87 -6.01
CA ILE A 311 -24.41 -5.96 -6.97
C ILE A 311 -25.72 -6.71 -7.25
N ASP A 312 -26.46 -7.09 -6.21
CA ASP A 312 -27.75 -7.78 -6.33
C ASP A 312 -28.78 -6.93 -7.13
N LYS A 313 -28.90 -5.64 -6.80
CA LYS A 313 -29.93 -4.76 -7.38
C LYS A 313 -29.56 -4.12 -8.72
N GLY A 314 -28.31 -3.72 -8.93
CA GLY A 314 -27.90 -2.85 -10.04
C GLY A 314 -27.33 -3.57 -11.26
N TYR A 315 -26.70 -4.73 -11.10
CA TYR A 315 -25.95 -5.37 -12.19
C TYR A 315 -26.53 -6.73 -12.61
N ASP A 316 -26.68 -6.93 -13.92
CA ASP A 316 -26.73 -8.27 -14.53
C ASP A 316 -25.29 -8.72 -14.78
N VAL A 317 -24.73 -9.47 -13.82
CA VAL A 317 -23.31 -9.84 -13.83
C VAL A 317 -22.92 -10.71 -15.04
N PRO A 318 -23.71 -11.71 -15.47
CA PRO A 318 -23.49 -12.40 -16.73
C PRO A 318 -23.46 -11.47 -17.95
N ALA A 319 -24.41 -10.55 -18.09
CA ALA A 319 -24.44 -9.62 -19.23
C ALA A 319 -23.22 -8.67 -19.23
N LEU A 320 -22.86 -8.10 -18.07
CA LEU A 320 -21.62 -7.30 -17.93
C LEU A 320 -20.38 -8.13 -18.34
N ALA A 321 -20.31 -9.39 -17.92
CA ALA A 321 -19.19 -10.27 -18.23
C ALA A 321 -19.12 -10.71 -19.71
N GLU A 322 -20.25 -10.79 -20.42
CA GLU A 322 -20.29 -11.07 -21.85
C GLU A 322 -19.76 -9.88 -22.68
N TYR A 323 -20.28 -8.68 -22.41
CA TYR A 323 -20.14 -7.52 -23.30
C TYR A 323 -18.95 -6.59 -22.98
N LEU A 324 -18.46 -6.53 -21.74
CA LEU A 324 -17.29 -5.71 -21.36
C LEU A 324 -15.96 -6.47 -21.57
N ASP A 325 -14.88 -5.78 -21.92
CA ASP A 325 -13.52 -6.33 -21.99
C ASP A 325 -12.93 -6.59 -20.60
N TRP A 326 -13.35 -5.81 -19.60
CA TRP A 326 -13.17 -6.10 -18.18
C TRP A 326 -14.19 -5.35 -17.30
N ILE A 327 -14.35 -5.86 -16.09
CA ILE A 327 -15.15 -5.30 -14.99
C ILE A 327 -14.16 -4.82 -13.93
N ALA A 328 -14.07 -3.50 -13.71
CA ALA A 328 -13.18 -2.92 -12.71
C ALA A 328 -13.91 -2.80 -11.37
N VAL A 329 -13.74 -3.78 -10.49
CA VAL A 329 -14.45 -3.82 -9.19
C VAL A 329 -13.75 -2.89 -8.21
N MET A 330 -14.45 -1.86 -7.74
CA MET A 330 -13.93 -0.84 -6.84
C MET A 330 -13.82 -1.37 -5.41
N THR A 331 -12.85 -2.25 -5.12
CA THR A 331 -12.62 -2.86 -3.80
C THR A 331 -11.96 -1.89 -2.78
N TYR A 332 -12.58 -0.71 -2.62
CA TYR A 332 -12.26 0.37 -1.69
C TYR A 332 -13.55 1.12 -1.29
N ASP A 333 -13.45 2.13 -0.43
CA ASP A 333 -14.57 2.86 0.19
C ASP A 333 -15.64 1.95 0.82
N TYR A 334 -15.22 0.84 1.44
CA TYR A 334 -16.08 0.04 2.32
C TYR A 334 -16.49 0.83 3.57
N HIS A 335 -15.56 1.60 4.13
CA HIS A 335 -15.79 2.47 5.28
C HIS A 335 -15.24 3.87 5.04
N GLY A 336 -15.91 4.87 5.61
CA GLY A 336 -15.58 6.28 5.46
C GLY A 336 -16.38 7.17 6.41
N GLN A 337 -16.21 8.49 6.32
CA GLN A 337 -16.82 9.44 7.28
C GLN A 337 -18.36 9.33 7.40
N TRP A 338 -19.03 8.73 6.41
CA TRP A 338 -20.48 8.47 6.44
C TRP A 338 -20.90 7.52 7.56
N ASP A 339 -20.06 6.57 7.97
CA ASP A 339 -20.36 5.58 9.02
C ASP A 339 -20.43 6.17 10.44
N LYS A 340 -19.92 7.39 10.62
CA LYS A 340 -19.81 8.10 11.93
C LYS A 340 -18.95 7.38 12.98
N LYS A 341 -18.11 6.45 12.54
CA LYS A 341 -17.12 5.71 13.31
C LYS A 341 -15.91 5.36 12.43
N THR A 342 -14.72 5.17 13.01
CA THR A 342 -13.52 4.77 12.26
C THR A 342 -13.66 3.39 11.62
N GLY A 343 -13.12 3.22 10.40
CA GLY A 343 -13.20 1.95 9.67
C GLY A 343 -12.18 1.79 8.52
N HIS A 344 -12.05 0.57 8.05
CA HIS A 344 -11.18 0.12 6.93
C HIS A 344 -11.51 0.74 5.55
N VAL A 345 -10.72 1.61 4.89
CA VAL A 345 -11.07 2.02 3.51
C VAL A 345 -11.21 0.82 2.54
N ALA A 346 -10.26 -0.11 2.59
CA ALA A 346 -10.21 -1.29 1.71
C ALA A 346 -9.76 -2.58 2.45
N PRO A 347 -10.53 -3.10 3.42
CA PRO A 347 -10.23 -4.39 4.07
C PRO A 347 -10.13 -5.52 3.03
N MET A 348 -9.12 -6.39 3.20
CA MET A 348 -8.85 -7.52 2.32
C MET A 348 -9.68 -8.75 2.73
N TYR A 349 -9.75 -9.04 4.02
CA TYR A 349 -10.52 -10.14 4.61
C TYR A 349 -11.47 -9.62 5.70
N TYR A 350 -12.38 -10.48 6.16
CA TYR A 350 -13.35 -10.18 7.23
C TYR A 350 -12.67 -9.68 8.53
N GLN A 351 -13.30 -8.68 9.15
CA GLN A 351 -12.96 -8.19 10.49
C GLN A 351 -14.14 -8.35 11.44
N GLU A 352 -13.86 -8.82 12.65
CA GLU A 352 -14.85 -8.99 13.73
C GLU A 352 -15.46 -7.65 14.20
N ALA A 353 -14.85 -6.54 13.80
CA ALA A 353 -15.32 -5.18 14.04
C ALA A 353 -16.41 -4.71 13.07
N ASP A 354 -16.57 -5.33 11.89
CA ASP A 354 -17.41 -4.77 10.84
C ASP A 354 -18.87 -5.24 10.98
N ASP A 355 -19.84 -4.31 10.85
CA ASP A 355 -21.27 -4.63 10.99
C ASP A 355 -21.80 -5.57 9.88
N ALA A 356 -21.04 -5.70 8.78
CA ALA A 356 -21.39 -6.47 7.60
C ALA A 356 -20.22 -7.37 7.19
N TYR A 357 -20.35 -8.68 7.42
CA TYR A 357 -19.28 -9.66 7.18
C TYR A 357 -18.74 -9.69 5.74
N PHE A 358 -19.50 -9.15 4.79
CA PHE A 358 -19.21 -9.08 3.36
C PHE A 358 -18.52 -7.78 2.92
N PHE A 359 -18.22 -6.85 3.84
CA PHE A 359 -17.45 -5.62 3.54
C PHE A 359 -15.94 -5.90 3.52
N ASN A 360 -15.49 -6.71 2.55
CA ASN A 360 -14.07 -6.94 2.28
C ASN A 360 -13.83 -7.43 0.85
N ALA A 361 -12.64 -7.14 0.33
CA ALA A 361 -12.27 -7.44 -1.06
C ALA A 361 -12.37 -8.94 -1.39
N ASN A 362 -11.94 -9.82 -0.48
CA ASN A 362 -12.05 -11.26 -0.66
C ASN A 362 -13.51 -11.71 -0.86
N TYR A 363 -14.44 -11.28 -0.01
CA TYR A 363 -15.87 -11.57 -0.21
C TYR A 363 -16.33 -11.02 -1.56
N THR A 364 -16.12 -9.72 -1.81
CA THR A 364 -16.60 -9.03 -3.01
C THR A 364 -16.15 -9.73 -4.30
N ILE A 365 -14.85 -10.06 -4.43
CA ILE A 365 -14.31 -10.71 -5.63
C ILE A 365 -14.91 -12.12 -5.81
N ASN A 366 -15.00 -12.91 -4.74
CA ASN A 366 -15.67 -14.21 -4.81
C ASN A 366 -17.16 -14.07 -5.19
N TYR A 367 -17.83 -13.04 -4.69
CA TYR A 367 -19.24 -12.76 -4.97
C TYR A 367 -19.48 -12.43 -6.45
N TRP A 368 -18.63 -11.61 -7.07
CA TRP A 368 -18.68 -11.36 -8.52
C TRP A 368 -18.48 -12.65 -9.32
N ILE A 369 -17.58 -13.56 -8.90
CA ILE A 369 -17.35 -14.85 -9.56
C ILE A 369 -18.59 -15.76 -9.46
N ALA A 370 -19.15 -15.95 -8.26
CA ALA A 370 -20.35 -16.77 -8.07
C ALA A 370 -21.60 -16.18 -8.75
N LYS A 371 -21.65 -14.85 -8.94
CA LYS A 371 -22.68 -14.19 -9.76
C LYS A 371 -22.50 -14.37 -11.27
N GLY A 372 -21.39 -14.97 -11.72
CA GLY A 372 -21.18 -15.37 -13.12
C GLY A 372 -20.07 -14.61 -13.85
N ALA A 373 -19.32 -13.71 -13.21
CA ALA A 373 -18.19 -13.04 -13.85
C ALA A 373 -16.97 -13.98 -13.91
N PRO A 374 -16.42 -14.30 -15.11
CA PRO A 374 -15.19 -15.08 -15.20
C PRO A 374 -14.04 -14.33 -14.51
N PRO A 375 -13.16 -15.00 -13.74
CA PRO A 375 -12.04 -14.37 -13.05
C PRO A 375 -11.21 -13.44 -13.95
N ARG A 376 -10.90 -13.88 -15.18
CA ARG A 376 -10.12 -13.09 -16.15
C ARG A 376 -10.84 -11.87 -16.74
N LYS A 377 -12.14 -11.69 -16.51
CA LYS A 377 -12.87 -10.43 -16.77
C LYS A 377 -12.80 -9.46 -15.58
N ILE A 378 -12.55 -9.93 -14.35
CA ILE A 378 -12.50 -9.10 -13.15
C ILE A 378 -11.12 -8.43 -13.04
N VAL A 379 -11.11 -7.12 -12.75
CA VAL A 379 -9.93 -6.35 -12.39
C VAL A 379 -10.18 -5.75 -11.00
N MET A 380 -9.27 -5.98 -10.06
CA MET A 380 -9.44 -5.62 -8.65
C MET A 380 -8.90 -4.23 -8.33
N GLY A 381 -9.76 -3.33 -7.83
CA GLY A 381 -9.43 -1.95 -7.48
C GLY A 381 -8.70 -1.80 -6.15
N MET A 382 -7.71 -0.90 -6.10
CA MET A 382 -6.90 -0.60 -4.92
C MET A 382 -6.81 0.92 -4.72
N PRO A 383 -6.97 1.45 -3.49
CA PRO A 383 -6.91 2.88 -3.22
C PRO A 383 -5.45 3.34 -3.07
N LEU A 384 -5.08 4.44 -3.71
CA LEU A 384 -3.82 5.16 -3.49
C LEU A 384 -4.03 6.35 -2.53
N TYR A 385 -4.99 6.20 -1.62
CA TYR A 385 -5.47 7.20 -0.67
C TYR A 385 -5.98 6.51 0.60
N GLY A 386 -6.37 7.31 1.59
CA GLY A 386 -7.02 6.81 2.80
C GLY A 386 -8.25 7.62 3.20
N GLN A 387 -9.19 6.94 3.86
CA GLN A 387 -10.37 7.54 4.47
C GLN A 387 -9.99 8.07 5.85
N ALA A 388 -10.18 9.37 6.05
CA ALA A 388 -9.69 10.11 7.21
C ALA A 388 -10.83 10.49 8.17
N PHE A 389 -10.53 10.49 9.46
CA PHE A 389 -11.50 10.60 10.53
C PHE A 389 -10.99 11.54 11.64
N SER A 390 -11.91 12.30 12.22
CA SER A 390 -11.71 13.04 13.47
C SER A 390 -12.47 12.31 14.57
N ILE A 391 -11.77 11.65 15.49
CA ILE A 391 -12.36 10.97 16.64
C ILE A 391 -13.07 12.02 17.51
N ASN A 392 -14.34 11.78 17.81
CA ASN A 392 -15.22 12.71 18.52
C ASN A 392 -15.00 12.64 20.04
N ASP A 393 -14.71 11.45 20.57
CA ASP A 393 -14.45 11.18 21.99
C ASP A 393 -13.09 10.49 22.14
N PRO A 394 -12.05 11.18 22.66
CA PRO A 394 -10.74 10.57 22.90
C PRO A 394 -10.74 9.39 23.88
N SER A 395 -11.77 9.23 24.72
CA SER A 395 -11.89 8.10 25.65
C SER A 395 -12.34 6.80 24.98
N ALA A 396 -12.93 6.88 23.77
CA ALA A 396 -13.24 5.71 22.95
C ALA A 396 -11.99 5.05 22.31
N GLY A 397 -10.81 5.66 22.48
CA GLY A 397 -9.55 5.16 21.93
C GLY A 397 -9.39 5.44 20.42
N THR A 398 -8.36 4.83 19.83
CA THR A 398 -7.92 5.09 18.44
C THR A 398 -8.04 3.86 17.53
N GLY A 399 -8.85 2.88 17.92
CA GLY A 399 -9.09 1.65 17.15
C GLY A 399 -10.11 1.83 16.02
N LEU A 400 -10.60 0.71 15.50
CA LEU A 400 -11.79 0.63 14.65
C LEU A 400 -13.06 0.90 15.48
N ASN A 401 -14.15 1.31 14.83
CA ASN A 401 -15.43 1.67 15.44
C ASN A 401 -15.40 2.83 16.47
N ALA A 402 -14.30 3.56 16.62
CA ALA A 402 -14.24 4.73 17.48
C ALA A 402 -15.16 5.83 16.91
N PRO A 403 -16.13 6.39 17.68
CA PRO A 403 -17.07 7.39 17.18
C PRO A 403 -16.36 8.61 16.60
N ALA A 404 -16.64 8.94 15.34
CA ALA A 404 -15.83 9.87 14.57
C ALA A 404 -16.63 10.69 13.54
N SER A 405 -16.12 11.87 13.25
CA SER A 405 -16.53 12.73 12.13
C SER A 405 -15.50 12.64 11.00
N ALA A 406 -15.69 13.39 9.90
CA ALA A 406 -14.68 13.50 8.85
C ALA A 406 -13.33 14.02 9.41
N GLY A 407 -12.22 13.45 8.92
CA GLY A 407 -10.87 13.95 9.19
C GLY A 407 -10.64 15.33 8.62
N LEU A 408 -9.67 16.06 9.18
CA LEU A 408 -9.24 17.34 8.62
C LEU A 408 -8.72 17.15 7.19
N ALA A 409 -9.03 18.11 6.32
CA ALA A 409 -8.70 18.05 4.91
C ALA A 409 -7.17 18.09 4.67
N GLY A 410 -6.70 17.27 3.72
CA GLY A 410 -5.29 17.24 3.32
C GLY A 410 -4.77 18.58 2.80
N GLU A 411 -3.46 18.82 2.95
CA GLU A 411 -2.82 20.08 2.58
C GLU A 411 -2.91 20.39 1.08
N PHE A 412 -3.06 19.35 0.24
CA PHE A 412 -3.04 19.42 -1.21
C PHE A 412 -4.31 18.88 -1.85
N THR A 413 -4.91 17.82 -1.30
CA THR A 413 -6.21 17.29 -1.75
C THR A 413 -7.38 18.20 -1.38
N LYS A 414 -7.28 18.93 -0.27
CA LYS A 414 -8.32 19.86 0.26
C LYS A 414 -9.70 19.23 0.54
N ALA A 415 -9.81 17.90 0.52
CA ALA A 415 -11.04 17.17 0.79
C ALA A 415 -11.10 16.73 2.27
N ALA A 416 -12.13 17.14 3.00
CA ALA A 416 -12.33 16.68 4.37
C ALA A 416 -12.75 15.20 4.37
N GLY A 417 -12.17 14.40 5.26
CA GLY A 417 -12.37 12.95 5.30
C GLY A 417 -11.54 12.14 4.31
N PHE A 418 -10.62 12.76 3.57
CA PHE A 418 -9.82 12.10 2.53
C PHE A 418 -8.38 12.61 2.55
N LEU A 419 -7.41 11.69 2.42
CA LEU A 419 -5.98 12.02 2.31
C LEU A 419 -5.33 11.17 1.21
N ALA A 420 -4.53 11.78 0.34
CA ALA A 420 -3.72 11.04 -0.62
C ALA A 420 -2.61 10.23 0.07
N TYR A 421 -2.08 9.16 -0.54
CA TYR A 421 -0.97 8.41 0.05
C TYR A 421 0.24 9.33 0.35
N TYR A 422 0.57 10.27 -0.55
CA TYR A 422 1.63 11.28 -0.33
C TYR A 422 1.33 12.30 0.79
N GLU A 423 0.10 12.37 1.29
CA GLU A 423 -0.27 13.15 2.48
C GLU A 423 -0.18 12.29 3.75
N ILE A 424 -0.37 10.97 3.63
CA ILE A 424 -0.34 9.99 4.73
C ILE A 424 1.07 9.55 5.07
N CYS A 425 1.89 9.13 4.10
CA CYS A 425 3.26 8.68 4.36
C CYS A 425 4.14 9.82 4.92
N ASP A 426 3.83 11.06 4.55
CA ASP A 426 4.45 12.29 5.08
C ASP A 426 4.00 12.60 6.52
N ARG A 427 2.71 12.41 6.83
CA ARG A 427 2.19 12.47 8.22
C ARG A 427 2.90 11.49 9.15
N ILE A 428 3.11 10.28 8.68
CA ILE A 428 3.81 9.22 9.40
C ILE A 428 5.29 9.60 9.58
N LYS A 429 6.03 9.77 8.47
CA LYS A 429 7.49 9.96 8.48
C LYS A 429 7.94 11.28 9.09
N ASN A 430 7.29 12.39 8.73
CA ASN A 430 7.77 13.75 9.01
C ASN A 430 6.98 14.45 10.13
N HIS A 431 5.77 13.97 10.43
CA HIS A 431 4.90 14.58 11.44
C HIS A 431 4.54 13.67 12.62
N GLY A 432 5.15 12.47 12.73
CA GLY A 432 5.03 11.62 13.91
C GLY A 432 3.61 11.14 14.19
N TRP A 433 2.89 10.71 13.15
CA TRP A 433 1.70 9.88 13.32
C TRP A 433 2.12 8.46 13.67
N LYS A 434 1.41 7.84 14.62
CA LYS A 434 1.58 6.42 14.95
C LYS A 434 0.87 5.57 13.91
N VAL A 435 1.46 4.43 13.54
CA VAL A 435 0.83 3.43 12.67
C VAL A 435 0.40 2.23 13.51
N TYR A 436 -0.70 1.60 13.12
CA TYR A 436 -1.13 0.28 13.58
C TYR A 436 -1.32 -0.61 12.35
N GLN A 437 -0.66 -1.77 12.35
CA GLN A 437 -0.88 -2.84 11.38
C GLN A 437 -1.86 -3.86 11.98
N ASP A 438 -2.83 -4.36 11.21
CA ASP A 438 -3.60 -5.54 11.62
C ASP A 438 -2.66 -6.76 11.70
N PRO A 439 -2.49 -7.41 12.88
CA PRO A 439 -1.51 -8.49 13.04
C PRO A 439 -1.74 -9.68 12.10
N GLN A 440 -3.00 -9.92 11.72
CA GLN A 440 -3.42 -10.99 10.81
C GLN A 440 -3.43 -10.55 9.33
N ARG A 441 -3.02 -9.32 9.01
CA ARG A 441 -2.97 -8.73 7.65
C ARG A 441 -4.29 -8.89 6.87
N ARG A 442 -5.42 -8.71 7.56
CA ARG A 442 -6.79 -8.71 6.99
C ARG A 442 -7.16 -7.35 6.42
N MET A 443 -6.44 -6.30 6.78
CA MET A 443 -6.56 -4.94 6.24
C MET A 443 -5.17 -4.31 6.13
N GLY A 444 -5.07 -3.20 5.40
CA GLY A 444 -3.91 -2.32 5.46
C GLY A 444 -3.81 -1.59 6.81
N PRO A 445 -2.77 -0.76 6.98
CA PRO A 445 -2.60 0.03 8.20
C PRO A 445 -3.72 1.06 8.41
N TYR A 446 -3.84 1.48 9.67
CA TYR A 446 -4.33 2.83 9.97
C TYR A 446 -3.26 3.62 10.74
N ALA A 447 -3.25 4.94 10.54
CA ALA A 447 -2.35 5.85 11.22
C ALA A 447 -3.13 6.94 11.96
N TYR A 448 -2.62 7.41 13.09
CA TYR A 448 -3.29 8.41 13.92
C TYR A 448 -2.34 9.35 14.67
N LYS A 449 -2.83 10.56 14.97
CA LYS A 449 -2.18 11.54 15.85
C LYS A 449 -3.21 12.43 16.54
N GLY A 450 -3.20 12.45 17.88
CA GLY A 450 -4.24 13.14 18.64
C GLY A 450 -5.60 12.51 18.35
N ASN A 451 -6.58 13.30 17.91
CA ASN A 451 -7.88 12.80 17.45
C ASN A 451 -7.96 12.56 15.92
N GLN A 452 -6.89 12.82 15.16
CA GLN A 452 -6.88 12.57 13.71
C GLN A 452 -6.45 11.14 13.43
N TRP A 453 -7.13 10.48 12.49
CA TRP A 453 -6.99 9.06 12.16
C TRP A 453 -7.20 8.85 10.65
N VAL A 454 -6.53 7.88 10.03
CA VAL A 454 -6.70 7.55 8.60
C VAL A 454 -6.40 6.07 8.35
N SER A 455 -7.24 5.38 7.58
CA SER A 455 -6.99 4.01 7.09
C SER A 455 -6.61 4.02 5.62
N PHE A 456 -5.65 3.19 5.22
CA PHE A 456 -5.05 3.22 3.87
C PHE A 456 -4.37 1.90 3.52
N ASP A 457 -4.21 1.62 2.22
CA ASP A 457 -3.30 0.57 1.78
C ASP A 457 -1.85 1.09 1.75
N ASP A 458 -0.92 0.31 2.29
CA ASP A 458 0.52 0.49 2.12
C ASP A 458 1.08 -0.43 1.02
N ALA A 459 2.38 -0.34 0.74
CA ALA A 459 3.02 -1.18 -0.26
C ALA A 459 2.83 -2.69 0.02
N ASP A 460 2.81 -3.10 1.28
CA ASP A 460 2.66 -4.51 1.65
C ASP A 460 1.22 -5.01 1.41
N MET A 461 0.21 -4.20 1.70
CA MET A 461 -1.19 -4.50 1.37
C MET A 461 -1.45 -4.47 -0.14
N ILE A 462 -0.86 -3.52 -0.88
CA ILE A 462 -0.88 -3.53 -2.36
C ILE A 462 -0.22 -4.81 -2.89
N ARG A 463 0.93 -5.24 -2.33
CA ARG A 463 1.60 -6.49 -2.71
C ARG A 463 0.73 -7.72 -2.43
N GLN A 464 0.06 -7.77 -1.28
CA GLN A 464 -0.84 -8.87 -0.90
C GLN A 464 -2.06 -8.95 -1.82
N LYS A 465 -2.67 -7.80 -2.15
CA LYS A 465 -3.79 -7.70 -3.09
C LYS A 465 -3.38 -8.05 -4.52
N ALA A 466 -2.18 -7.64 -4.94
CA ALA A 466 -1.61 -8.02 -6.23
C ALA A 466 -1.29 -9.52 -6.32
N GLN A 467 -0.81 -10.17 -5.24
CA GLN A 467 -0.64 -11.62 -5.24
C GLN A 467 -2.00 -12.34 -5.26
N TYR A 468 -3.01 -11.85 -4.55
CA TYR A 468 -4.37 -12.38 -4.64
C TYR A 468 -4.97 -12.27 -6.06
N VAL A 469 -4.69 -11.18 -6.80
CA VAL A 469 -4.99 -11.07 -8.24
C VAL A 469 -4.34 -12.19 -9.06
N ARG A 470 -3.12 -12.63 -8.71
CA ARG A 470 -2.45 -13.76 -9.37
C ARG A 470 -3.07 -15.10 -8.99
N ASP A 471 -3.20 -15.37 -7.69
CA ASP A 471 -3.66 -16.64 -7.12
C ASP A 471 -5.13 -16.96 -7.41
N MET A 472 -6.00 -15.94 -7.51
CA MET A 472 -7.38 -16.08 -8.00
C MET A 472 -7.48 -16.10 -9.53
N GLY A 473 -6.37 -15.93 -10.25
CA GLY A 473 -6.34 -15.90 -11.71
C GLY A 473 -7.12 -14.73 -12.33
N LEU A 474 -7.20 -13.58 -11.66
CA LEU A 474 -7.99 -12.43 -12.11
C LEU A 474 -7.43 -11.77 -13.37
N GLY A 475 -8.24 -10.95 -14.03
CA GLY A 475 -7.86 -10.16 -15.20
C GLY A 475 -6.78 -9.12 -14.94
N GLY A 476 -6.64 -8.63 -13.70
CA GLY A 476 -5.61 -7.66 -13.33
C GLY A 476 -5.90 -6.87 -12.06
N GLY A 477 -5.10 -5.82 -11.84
CA GLY A 477 -5.30 -4.81 -10.80
C GLY A 477 -5.67 -3.44 -11.40
N MET A 478 -6.37 -2.63 -10.61
CA MET A 478 -6.76 -1.26 -10.93
C MET A 478 -6.43 -0.34 -9.76
N VAL A 479 -6.10 0.92 -10.04
CA VAL A 479 -5.84 1.93 -8.99
C VAL A 479 -6.69 3.18 -9.14
N TRP A 480 -7.22 3.65 -8.01
CA TRP A 480 -7.76 5.00 -7.86
C TRP A 480 -6.85 5.79 -6.91
N ALA A 481 -6.02 6.72 -7.36
CA ALA A 481 -5.71 7.14 -8.72
C ALA A 481 -4.24 7.60 -8.78
N LEU A 482 -3.63 7.66 -9.97
CA LEU A 482 -2.19 7.92 -10.15
C LEU A 482 -1.67 9.19 -9.46
N ASP A 483 -2.51 10.20 -9.36
CA ASP A 483 -2.18 11.49 -8.75
C ASP A 483 -2.22 11.50 -7.21
N LEU A 484 -2.45 10.35 -6.58
CA LEU A 484 -2.58 10.18 -5.12
C LEU A 484 -1.42 9.35 -4.51
N ASP A 485 -0.68 8.59 -5.31
CA ASP A 485 0.59 7.92 -4.93
C ASP A 485 1.68 8.97 -4.60
N ASP A 486 2.82 8.56 -4.02
CA ASP A 486 3.99 9.44 -3.86
C ASP A 486 4.76 9.62 -5.18
N PHE A 487 4.10 10.20 -6.18
CA PHE A 487 4.65 10.47 -7.52
C PHE A 487 5.85 11.43 -7.55
N LYS A 488 6.22 12.04 -6.40
CA LYS A 488 7.41 12.90 -6.26
C LYS A 488 8.46 12.33 -5.29
N GLY A 489 8.19 11.19 -4.65
CA GLY A 489 9.10 10.53 -3.72
C GLY A 489 9.39 11.31 -2.43
N ARG A 490 8.46 12.17 -1.98
CA ARG A 490 8.63 13.01 -0.78
C ARG A 490 8.79 12.20 0.51
N CYS A 491 8.25 10.99 0.54
CA CYS A 491 8.35 10.05 1.65
C CYS A 491 9.64 9.20 1.57
N GLY A 492 10.41 9.32 0.49
CA GLY A 492 11.71 8.65 0.33
C GLY A 492 11.65 7.15 0.06
N GLN A 493 10.56 6.67 -0.55
CA GLN A 493 10.40 5.28 -1.01
C GLN A 493 10.63 5.15 -2.54
N GLY A 494 11.27 6.15 -3.15
CA GLY A 494 11.22 6.36 -4.60
C GLY A 494 9.95 7.09 -5.04
N GLN A 495 9.85 7.40 -6.33
CA GLN A 495 8.60 7.90 -6.93
C GLN A 495 7.64 6.73 -7.16
N HIS A 496 6.33 6.96 -7.02
CA HIS A 496 5.28 5.96 -7.31
C HIS A 496 5.45 4.61 -6.57
N PRO A 497 5.71 4.58 -5.24
CA PRO A 497 6.03 3.35 -4.52
C PRO A 497 4.90 2.31 -4.52
N LEU A 498 3.64 2.73 -4.45
CA LEU A 498 2.51 1.79 -4.50
C LEU A 498 2.33 1.22 -5.90
N MET A 499 2.39 2.07 -6.93
CA MET A 499 2.31 1.64 -8.32
C MET A 499 3.48 0.75 -8.75
N HIS A 500 4.71 1.02 -8.31
CA HIS A 500 5.84 0.12 -8.51
C HIS A 500 5.61 -1.24 -7.86
N THR A 501 5.01 -1.28 -6.66
CA THR A 501 4.73 -2.53 -5.97
C THR A 501 3.66 -3.37 -6.70
N LEU A 502 2.60 -2.73 -7.21
CA LEU A 502 1.59 -3.39 -8.06
C LEU A 502 2.21 -3.90 -9.38
N GLN A 503 3.02 -3.08 -10.03
CA GLN A 503 3.72 -3.40 -11.27
C GLN A 503 4.66 -4.60 -11.10
N GLN A 504 5.48 -4.62 -10.04
CA GLN A 504 6.45 -5.71 -9.77
C GLN A 504 5.76 -7.08 -9.65
N VAL A 505 4.60 -7.15 -8.98
CA VAL A 505 3.86 -8.41 -8.82
C VAL A 505 3.13 -8.81 -10.10
N LEU A 506 2.57 -7.86 -10.85
CA LEU A 506 1.79 -8.13 -12.07
C LEU A 506 2.60 -8.06 -13.38
N ALA A 507 3.92 -7.90 -13.29
CA ALA A 507 4.84 -7.86 -14.43
C ALA A 507 4.71 -9.10 -15.32
N GLU A 508 4.95 -10.28 -14.75
CA GLU A 508 5.02 -11.55 -15.48
C GLU A 508 3.70 -12.34 -15.47
N PRO A 509 3.45 -13.22 -16.46
CA PRO A 509 2.31 -14.14 -16.46
C PRO A 509 2.32 -15.12 -15.25
N PRO A 510 1.25 -15.91 -15.05
CA PRO A 510 1.23 -17.03 -14.12
C PRO A 510 2.41 -17.99 -14.32
N THR A 511 2.96 -18.46 -13.22
CA THR A 511 4.07 -19.42 -13.17
C THR A 511 3.66 -20.65 -12.36
N LYS A 512 4.51 -21.67 -12.33
CA LYS A 512 4.37 -22.84 -11.45
C LYS A 512 4.50 -22.52 -9.94
N HIS A 513 4.80 -21.28 -9.56
CA HIS A 513 5.01 -20.84 -8.18
C HIS A 513 3.83 -20.05 -7.60
N ASP A 514 2.90 -19.59 -8.44
CA ASP A 514 1.61 -19.06 -8.01
C ASP A 514 0.78 -20.16 -7.33
N ARG A 515 -0.17 -19.79 -6.46
CA ARG A 515 -0.93 -20.73 -5.62
C ARG A 515 -2.42 -20.64 -5.96
N PRO A 516 -2.92 -21.37 -6.98
CA PRO A 516 -4.31 -21.27 -7.44
C PRO A 516 -5.32 -21.51 -6.30
N ILE A 517 -6.06 -20.45 -5.95
CA ILE A 517 -7.13 -20.53 -4.94
C ILE A 517 -8.34 -21.23 -5.57
N LYS A 518 -8.99 -22.11 -4.80
CA LYS A 518 -10.21 -22.78 -5.25
C LYS A 518 -11.35 -21.77 -5.38
N LEU A 519 -11.70 -21.44 -6.61
CA LEU A 519 -12.78 -20.51 -6.96
C LEU A 519 -14.16 -21.07 -6.59
N PRO A 520 -15.15 -20.21 -6.27
CA PRO A 520 -16.53 -20.62 -6.07
C PRO A 520 -17.20 -20.99 -7.40
N ALA A 521 -18.19 -21.88 -7.35
CA ALA A 521 -19.00 -22.21 -8.51
C ALA A 521 -20.02 -21.09 -8.81
N VAL A 522 -20.40 -20.94 -10.09
CA VAL A 522 -21.49 -20.03 -10.48
C VAL A 522 -22.80 -20.49 -9.84
N GLY A 523 -23.52 -19.57 -9.21
CA GLY A 523 -24.74 -19.85 -8.44
C GLY A 523 -24.50 -20.39 -7.02
N GLN A 524 -23.26 -20.62 -6.60
CA GLN A 524 -22.94 -21.02 -5.22
C GLN A 524 -23.26 -19.87 -4.25
N SER A 525 -23.93 -20.16 -3.12
CA SER A 525 -23.97 -19.18 -2.04
C SER A 525 -22.60 -19.06 -1.36
N ILE A 526 -22.20 -17.82 -1.09
CA ILE A 526 -21.01 -17.46 -0.30
C ILE A 526 -21.48 -16.89 1.06
N ASP A 527 -22.68 -17.25 1.52
CA ASP A 527 -23.13 -16.92 2.87
C ASP A 527 -22.17 -17.54 3.89
N TRP A 528 -21.41 -16.68 4.56
CA TRP A 528 -20.45 -17.03 5.59
C TRP A 528 -21.13 -16.88 6.95
N GLU A 529 -21.31 -17.99 7.68
CA GLU A 529 -21.66 -17.89 9.10
C GLU A 529 -20.41 -17.48 9.90
N PRO A 530 -20.49 -16.45 10.77
CA PRO A 530 -19.49 -16.26 11.81
C PRO A 530 -19.41 -17.50 12.69
N ALA A 531 -18.19 -17.92 13.04
CA ALA A 531 -17.98 -19.02 13.97
C ALA A 531 -18.63 -18.68 15.32
N LYS A 532 -19.76 -19.33 15.63
CA LYS A 532 -20.55 -19.06 16.84
C LYS A 532 -19.68 -19.37 18.08
N PRO A 533 -19.47 -18.41 19.00
CA PRO A 533 -18.67 -18.65 20.20
C PRO A 533 -19.33 -19.79 21.01
N PRO A 534 -18.56 -20.79 21.46
CA PRO A 534 -19.13 -21.97 22.10
C PRO A 534 -19.83 -21.59 23.42
N PRO A 535 -21.02 -22.17 23.71
CA PRO A 535 -21.77 -21.83 24.91
C PRO A 535 -21.03 -22.29 26.16
N LYS A 536 -20.95 -21.43 27.18
CA LYS A 536 -20.30 -21.73 28.47
C LYS A 536 -20.92 -22.97 29.13
N LYS A 537 -20.21 -24.10 29.08
CA LYS A 537 -20.37 -25.24 29.99
C LYS A 537 -19.02 -25.54 30.63
N MET A 538 -19.05 -25.81 31.94
CA MET A 538 -17.87 -26.25 32.67
C MET A 538 -17.54 -27.72 32.37
N ALA A 539 -16.26 -28.05 32.50
CA ALA A 539 -15.65 -29.38 32.48
C ALA A 539 -15.71 -30.16 31.15
N GLY A 540 -14.56 -30.70 30.73
CA GLY A 540 -14.55 -31.94 29.94
C GLY A 540 -13.59 -32.07 28.76
N TYR A 541 -12.96 -30.99 28.28
CA TYR A 541 -11.98 -31.05 27.18
C TYR A 541 -10.71 -30.28 27.54
N MET A 542 -9.56 -30.88 27.21
CA MET A 542 -8.23 -30.26 27.37
C MET A 542 -7.97 -29.33 26.19
N GLU A 543 -7.56 -28.09 26.47
CA GLU A 543 -7.06 -27.17 25.44
C GLU A 543 -5.67 -27.65 24.96
N ASN A 544 -5.57 -28.04 23.70
CA ASN A 544 -4.28 -28.14 23.01
C ASN A 544 -3.87 -26.71 22.60
N THR A 545 -2.89 -26.14 23.29
CA THR A 545 -2.50 -24.73 23.20
C THR A 545 -1.41 -24.43 22.16
N GLU A 546 -1.13 -25.37 21.24
CA GLU A 546 0.08 -25.37 20.41
C GLU A 546 0.04 -24.44 19.18
N ASP A 547 -1.13 -24.15 18.60
CA ASP A 547 -1.26 -23.39 17.33
C ASP A 547 -1.10 -21.86 17.47
N LYS A 548 -0.22 -21.40 18.38
CA LYS A 548 0.20 -19.99 18.51
C LYS A 548 1.60 -19.67 17.96
N GLU A 549 2.39 -20.68 17.58
CA GLU A 549 3.72 -20.51 16.98
C GLU A 549 3.81 -21.11 15.56
N GLU A 550 3.00 -20.60 14.61
CA GLU A 550 3.05 -21.12 13.22
C GLU A 550 4.40 -20.83 12.53
N PHE A 551 5.00 -19.67 12.80
CA PHE A 551 6.30 -19.25 12.23
C PHE A 551 7.24 -18.68 13.31
N LYS A 552 8.55 -18.82 13.07
CA LYS A 552 9.61 -18.25 13.91
C LYS A 552 10.31 -17.12 13.16
N VAL A 553 10.56 -16.00 13.84
CA VAL A 553 11.47 -14.95 13.37
C VAL A 553 12.70 -14.99 14.27
N VAL A 554 13.83 -15.40 13.69
CA VAL A 554 15.08 -15.69 14.41
C VAL A 554 16.10 -14.60 14.10
N CYS A 555 16.42 -13.79 15.10
CA CYS A 555 17.28 -12.62 14.95
C CYS A 555 18.66 -12.88 15.57
N TYR A 556 19.73 -12.80 14.77
CA TYR A 556 21.10 -12.96 15.24
C TYR A 556 21.64 -11.62 15.78
N PHE A 557 21.92 -11.56 17.08
CA PHE A 557 22.67 -10.48 17.71
C PHE A 557 24.17 -10.81 17.67
N THR A 558 25.04 -9.82 17.44
CA THR A 558 26.50 -10.05 17.31
C THR A 558 27.30 -9.13 18.23
N ASN A 559 28.04 -9.70 19.19
CA ASN A 559 28.67 -8.92 20.26
C ASN A 559 29.72 -7.90 19.76
N TRP A 560 30.45 -8.22 18.69
CA TRP A 560 31.46 -7.35 18.08
C TRP A 560 30.88 -6.12 17.37
N ALA A 561 29.55 -6.05 17.13
CA ALA A 561 28.91 -4.87 16.55
C ALA A 561 29.03 -3.63 17.46
N TRP A 562 29.36 -3.80 18.75
CA TRP A 562 29.73 -2.71 19.67
C TRP A 562 30.94 -1.89 19.21
N TYR A 563 31.92 -2.51 18.54
CA TYR A 563 33.19 -1.88 18.14
C TYR A 563 33.11 -1.17 16.77
N ARG A 564 32.02 -1.36 16.03
CA ARG A 564 31.77 -0.59 14.81
C ARG A 564 31.73 0.90 15.15
N GLN A 565 32.31 1.70 14.27
CA GLN A 565 32.32 3.14 14.43
C GLN A 565 31.10 3.74 13.73
N ASP A 566 30.95 5.06 13.88
CA ASP A 566 29.96 5.85 13.14
C ASP A 566 28.52 5.30 13.38
N GLY A 567 27.64 5.34 12.39
CA GLY A 567 26.24 4.90 12.55
C GLY A 567 26.04 3.38 12.68
N GLY A 568 27.08 2.56 12.54
CA GLY A 568 26.96 1.09 12.48
C GLY A 568 27.08 0.35 13.80
N LYS A 569 27.25 1.06 14.92
CA LYS A 569 27.33 0.51 16.26
C LYS A 569 25.98 -0.07 16.71
N TYR A 570 26.01 -1.23 17.39
CA TYR A 570 24.81 -1.90 17.89
C TYR A 570 25.02 -2.48 19.30
N VAL A 571 24.06 -2.27 20.21
CA VAL A 571 24.03 -2.78 21.60
C VAL A 571 22.85 -3.71 21.88
N PRO A 572 22.87 -4.50 22.99
CA PRO A 572 21.71 -5.27 23.44
C PRO A 572 20.39 -4.48 23.53
N GLU A 573 20.43 -3.19 23.84
CA GLU A 573 19.24 -2.33 23.94
C GLU A 573 18.69 -1.86 22.58
N ASP A 574 19.48 -1.94 21.50
CA ASP A 574 19.03 -1.63 20.14
C ASP A 574 18.23 -2.78 19.51
N ILE A 575 18.17 -3.93 20.20
CA ILE A 575 17.28 -5.04 19.84
C ILE A 575 15.84 -4.58 20.05
N ASP A 576 15.10 -4.43 18.96
CA ASP A 576 13.64 -4.36 19.03
C ASP A 576 13.10 -5.76 19.30
N ALA A 577 12.28 -5.89 20.34
CA ALA A 577 11.69 -7.17 20.72
C ALA A 577 10.50 -7.52 19.82
N ASP A 578 9.77 -6.52 19.33
CA ASP A 578 8.49 -6.73 18.65
C ASP A 578 8.69 -7.28 17.22
N LEU A 579 9.94 -7.30 16.73
CA LEU A 579 10.35 -7.83 15.42
C LEU A 579 10.78 -9.30 15.44
N CYS A 580 11.06 -9.89 16.61
CA CYS A 580 11.78 -11.16 16.74
C CYS A 580 11.04 -12.11 17.69
N THR A 581 10.82 -13.38 17.34
CA THR A 581 10.29 -14.37 18.30
C THR A 581 11.41 -15.12 19.02
N HIS A 582 12.58 -15.20 18.40
CA HIS A 582 13.81 -15.75 18.98
C HIS A 582 14.96 -14.77 18.75
N VAL A 583 15.82 -14.57 19.76
CA VAL A 583 17.12 -13.91 19.60
C VAL A 583 18.22 -14.93 19.83
N VAL A 584 19.14 -15.02 18.87
CA VAL A 584 20.31 -15.89 18.91
C VAL A 584 21.54 -15.04 19.19
N TYR A 585 22.27 -15.34 20.26
CA TYR A 585 23.47 -14.62 20.65
C TYR A 585 24.70 -15.17 19.95
N GLY A 586 25.18 -14.46 18.92
CA GLY A 586 26.44 -14.68 18.24
C GLY A 586 27.61 -13.97 18.95
N PHE A 587 28.60 -14.67 19.50
CA PHE A 587 28.74 -16.12 19.63
C PHE A 587 29.41 -16.46 20.96
N ALA A 588 29.27 -17.70 21.42
CA ALA A 588 30.32 -18.36 22.21
C ALA A 588 31.25 -19.16 21.26
N VAL A 589 32.43 -19.52 21.74
CA VAL A 589 33.45 -20.22 20.94
C VAL A 589 33.90 -21.53 21.59
N LEU A 590 34.33 -22.48 20.77
CA LEU A 590 34.86 -23.76 21.25
C LEU A 590 36.32 -23.63 21.65
N ASP A 591 36.68 -23.97 22.89
CA ASP A 591 38.09 -24.04 23.26
C ASP A 591 38.79 -25.23 22.61
N GLY A 592 39.87 -24.97 21.86
CA GLY A 592 40.60 -26.00 21.12
C GLY A 592 41.41 -26.99 21.98
N SER A 593 41.53 -26.75 23.29
CA SER A 593 42.27 -27.62 24.22
C SER A 593 41.35 -28.48 25.09
N THR A 594 40.29 -27.90 25.68
CA THR A 594 39.33 -28.64 26.52
C THR A 594 38.18 -29.26 25.72
N LEU A 595 37.89 -28.69 24.54
CA LEU A 595 36.69 -28.95 23.73
C LEU A 595 35.40 -28.64 24.50
N THR A 596 35.40 -27.50 25.20
CA THR A 596 34.23 -26.94 25.91
C THR A 596 33.91 -25.51 25.46
N VAL A 597 32.68 -25.06 25.74
CA VAL A 597 32.23 -23.68 25.48
C VAL A 597 33.07 -22.68 26.28
N LYS A 598 33.49 -21.60 25.65
CA LYS A 598 33.98 -20.39 26.33
C LYS A 598 33.42 -19.12 25.68
N THR A 599 33.50 -18.04 26.42
CA THR A 599 33.14 -16.68 26.00
C THR A 599 33.95 -16.24 24.76
N HIS A 600 33.33 -15.52 23.81
CA HIS A 600 34.03 -14.97 22.64
C HIS A 600 34.78 -13.68 23.01
N ASP A 601 34.08 -12.75 23.65
CA ASP A 601 34.63 -11.48 24.10
C ASP A 601 34.27 -11.26 25.56
N SER A 602 35.20 -11.56 26.48
CA SER A 602 34.99 -11.38 27.92
C SER A 602 34.63 -9.95 28.31
N TRP A 603 35.09 -8.94 27.56
CA TRP A 603 34.80 -7.54 27.86
C TRP A 603 33.35 -7.19 27.50
N ALA A 604 32.87 -7.60 26.33
CA ALA A 604 31.48 -7.38 25.93
C ALA A 604 30.51 -8.29 26.71
N ASP A 605 30.79 -9.60 26.70
CA ASP A 605 29.90 -10.65 27.21
C ASP A 605 29.78 -10.61 28.74
N ILE A 606 30.89 -10.38 29.47
CA ILE A 606 30.95 -10.48 30.94
C ILE A 606 31.10 -9.10 31.60
N ASP A 607 32.14 -8.32 31.27
CA ASP A 607 32.40 -7.04 31.96
C ASP A 607 31.29 -6.02 31.69
N ASN A 608 30.77 -6.01 30.45
CA ASN A 608 29.61 -5.20 30.02
C ASN A 608 28.28 -5.97 30.05
N LYS A 609 28.28 -7.23 30.50
CA LYS A 609 27.08 -8.05 30.74
C LYS A 609 26.16 -8.20 29.54
N PHE A 610 26.70 -8.27 28.33
CA PHE A 610 25.86 -8.43 27.14
C PHE A 610 25.04 -9.74 27.20
N TYR A 611 25.56 -10.81 27.82
CA TYR A 611 24.78 -12.04 28.07
C TYR A 611 23.52 -11.74 28.89
N GLU A 612 23.65 -11.17 30.10
CA GLU A 612 22.50 -10.87 30.95
C GLU A 612 21.54 -9.84 30.33
N ARG A 613 22.07 -8.86 29.57
CA ARG A 613 21.28 -7.81 28.90
C ARG A 613 20.44 -8.37 27.74
N VAL A 614 20.98 -9.25 26.92
CA VAL A 614 20.19 -9.91 25.86
C VAL A 614 19.24 -10.95 26.47
N VAL A 615 19.68 -11.74 27.44
CA VAL A 615 18.82 -12.72 28.15
C VAL A 615 17.63 -12.04 28.87
N ALA A 616 17.75 -10.78 29.28
CA ALA A 616 16.63 -10.02 29.84
C ALA A 616 15.44 -9.84 28.89
N TYR A 617 15.60 -10.04 27.57
CA TYR A 617 14.50 -10.00 26.58
C TYR A 617 13.48 -11.13 26.76
N LYS A 618 13.80 -12.19 27.52
CA LYS A 618 12.84 -13.19 27.99
C LYS A 618 11.65 -12.57 28.73
N ASN A 619 11.87 -11.46 29.45
CA ASN A 619 10.81 -10.73 30.14
C ASN A 619 9.83 -10.01 29.19
N LYS A 620 10.18 -9.90 27.89
CA LYS A 620 9.31 -9.42 26.81
C LYS A 620 8.66 -10.59 26.02
N GLY A 621 8.86 -11.84 26.45
CA GLY A 621 8.33 -13.04 25.79
C GLY A 621 9.21 -13.63 24.68
N ILE A 622 10.44 -13.14 24.51
CA ILE A 622 11.34 -13.56 23.43
C ILE A 622 12.21 -14.74 23.88
N LYS A 623 12.31 -15.79 23.07
CA LYS A 623 13.17 -16.94 23.37
C LYS A 623 14.63 -16.58 23.10
N VAL A 624 15.52 -16.71 24.09
CA VAL A 624 16.93 -16.29 23.96
C VAL A 624 17.89 -17.47 23.99
N VAL A 625 18.56 -17.71 22.85
CA VAL A 625 19.39 -18.88 22.56
C VAL A 625 20.85 -18.44 22.41
N LEU A 626 21.80 -19.25 22.89
CA LEU A 626 23.24 -19.00 22.67
C LEU A 626 23.70 -19.73 21.41
N ALA A 627 24.33 -19.05 20.44
CA ALA A 627 25.02 -19.74 19.35
C ALA A 627 26.47 -20.05 19.72
N ILE A 628 26.99 -21.17 19.23
CA ILE A 628 28.41 -21.52 19.29
C ILE A 628 28.97 -21.83 17.90
N GLY A 629 30.04 -21.12 17.53
CA GLY A 629 30.75 -21.30 16.27
C GLY A 629 30.76 -20.06 15.38
N GLY A 630 30.17 -20.18 14.19
CA GLY A 630 30.30 -19.25 13.08
C GLY A 630 31.62 -19.40 12.34
N TRP A 631 31.72 -18.76 11.19
CA TRP A 631 32.77 -18.95 10.17
C TRP A 631 34.20 -18.98 10.71
N ASN A 632 34.58 -17.98 11.52
CA ASN A 632 35.93 -17.85 12.04
C ASN A 632 36.25 -18.89 13.12
N ASP A 633 35.29 -19.22 13.99
CA ASP A 633 35.54 -20.19 15.05
C ASP A 633 35.49 -21.63 14.55
N SER A 634 34.73 -21.88 13.48
CA SER A 634 34.67 -23.16 12.77
C SER A 634 35.98 -23.53 12.03
N ALA A 635 36.95 -22.61 11.95
CA ALA A 635 38.21 -22.84 11.26
C ALA A 635 39.04 -23.97 11.89
N GLY A 636 39.43 -24.94 11.06
CA GLY A 636 40.29 -26.06 11.46
C GLY A 636 39.53 -27.23 12.11
N ASP A 637 40.25 -28.02 12.90
CA ASP A 637 39.89 -29.40 13.23
C ASP A 637 39.20 -29.58 14.60
N LYS A 638 39.00 -28.50 15.37
CA LYS A 638 38.53 -28.61 16.77
C LYS A 638 37.07 -29.08 16.91
N TYR A 639 36.18 -28.68 16.00
CA TYR A 639 34.80 -29.19 15.99
C TYR A 639 34.76 -30.66 15.55
N SER A 640 35.59 -31.05 14.58
CA SER A 640 35.81 -32.46 14.23
C SER A 640 36.29 -33.29 15.43
N LYS A 641 37.30 -32.81 16.19
CA LYS A 641 37.76 -33.47 17.44
C LYS A 641 36.66 -33.59 18.50
N LEU A 642 35.83 -32.56 18.65
CA LEU A 642 34.69 -32.57 19.56
C LEU A 642 33.69 -33.66 19.17
N VAL A 643 33.22 -33.67 17.93
CA VAL A 643 32.18 -34.63 17.53
C VAL A 643 32.72 -36.06 17.45
N ASN A 644 33.92 -36.29 16.92
CA ASN A 644 34.47 -37.64 16.74
C ASN A 644 34.89 -38.31 18.06
N SER A 645 34.94 -37.59 19.19
CA SER A 645 35.23 -38.16 20.52
C SER A 645 34.01 -38.14 21.44
N ALA A 646 33.38 -39.30 21.67
CA ALA A 646 32.26 -39.43 22.62
C ALA A 646 32.60 -38.89 24.02
N SER A 647 33.87 -38.97 24.45
CA SER A 647 34.33 -38.37 25.71
C SER A 647 34.29 -36.84 25.69
N ALA A 648 34.61 -36.22 24.54
CA ALA A 648 34.55 -34.78 24.36
C ALA A 648 33.11 -34.30 24.26
N ARG A 649 32.27 -34.99 23.47
CA ARG A 649 30.81 -34.74 23.41
C ARG A 649 30.18 -34.74 24.81
N ALA A 650 30.45 -35.77 25.62
CA ALA A 650 29.94 -35.85 26.99
C ALA A 650 30.39 -34.67 27.87
N ARG A 651 31.70 -34.33 27.88
CA ARG A 651 32.22 -33.16 28.62
C ARG A 651 31.61 -31.85 28.14
N PHE A 652 31.47 -31.67 26.83
CA PHE A 652 30.84 -30.51 26.23
C PHE A 652 29.39 -30.38 26.67
N ILE A 653 28.61 -31.47 26.59
CA ILE A 653 27.18 -31.48 26.98
C ILE A 653 27.01 -31.08 28.44
N THR A 654 27.83 -31.59 29.36
CA THR A 654 27.82 -31.14 30.76
C THR A 654 28.17 -29.66 30.89
N HIS A 655 29.22 -29.19 30.19
CA HIS A 655 29.70 -27.81 30.31
C HIS A 655 28.77 -26.79 29.64
N VAL A 656 28.15 -27.09 28.51
CA VAL A 656 27.24 -26.17 27.81
C VAL A 656 25.94 -25.99 28.58
N ILE A 657 25.42 -27.06 29.21
CA ILE A 657 24.28 -26.96 30.13
C ILE A 657 24.63 -26.01 31.29
N GLN A 658 25.80 -26.19 31.93
CA GLN A 658 26.25 -25.29 33.00
C GLN A 658 26.44 -23.84 32.52
N PHE A 659 26.89 -23.62 31.28
CA PHE A 659 27.08 -22.29 30.69
C PHE A 659 25.72 -21.61 30.41
N ILE A 660 24.77 -22.34 29.82
CA ILE A 660 23.40 -21.91 29.56
C ILE A 660 22.68 -21.57 30.87
N GLU A 661 22.75 -22.46 31.87
CA GLU A 661 22.15 -22.26 33.20
C GLU A 661 22.78 -21.08 33.96
N LYS A 662 24.10 -20.88 33.84
CA LYS A 662 24.82 -19.77 34.49
C LYS A 662 24.35 -18.39 34.00
N TYR A 663 24.13 -18.24 32.70
CA TYR A 663 23.78 -16.94 32.09
C TYR A 663 22.30 -16.79 31.73
N GLY A 664 21.48 -17.84 31.89
CA GLY A 664 20.02 -17.79 31.78
C GLY A 664 19.43 -18.01 30.38
N PHE A 665 20.24 -18.47 29.42
CA PHE A 665 19.82 -18.85 28.07
C PHE A 665 18.82 -20.01 28.07
N GLU A 666 18.12 -20.21 26.95
CA GLU A 666 17.02 -21.18 26.78
C GLU A 666 17.32 -22.26 25.75
N GLY A 667 18.58 -22.33 25.30
CA GLY A 667 19.01 -23.31 24.32
C GLY A 667 20.39 -23.03 23.77
N LEU A 668 20.75 -23.87 22.79
CA LEU A 668 21.99 -23.81 22.03
C LEU A 668 21.67 -23.83 20.53
N ASP A 669 22.27 -22.91 19.77
CA ASP A 669 22.40 -23.03 18.32
C ASP A 669 23.81 -23.53 17.96
N LEU A 670 23.89 -24.55 17.11
CA LEU A 670 25.12 -25.12 16.61
C LEU A 670 25.46 -24.54 15.23
N ASP A 671 26.41 -23.62 15.19
CA ASP A 671 26.89 -22.98 13.96
C ASP A 671 28.29 -23.49 13.60
N TRP A 672 28.40 -24.78 13.29
CA TRP A 672 29.65 -25.36 12.78
C TRP A 672 29.64 -25.32 11.25
N GLU A 673 30.62 -24.59 10.69
CA GLU A 673 30.79 -24.35 9.26
C GLU A 673 31.99 -25.11 8.65
N TYR A 674 31.86 -26.33 8.13
CA TYR A 674 30.73 -27.27 8.20
C TYR A 674 31.29 -28.69 8.46
N PRO A 675 30.49 -29.65 8.97
CA PRO A 675 30.92 -31.05 9.08
C PRO A 675 31.38 -31.58 7.71
N VAL A 676 32.54 -32.26 7.67
CA VAL A 676 33.26 -32.66 6.44
C VAL A 676 33.79 -31.47 5.61
N CYS A 677 32.92 -30.50 5.29
CA CYS A 677 33.24 -29.33 4.46
C CYS A 677 33.68 -28.11 5.27
N TRP A 678 34.82 -28.21 5.97
CA TRP A 678 35.36 -27.15 6.82
C TRP A 678 35.55 -25.84 6.01
N GLN A 679 34.80 -24.80 6.32
CA GLN A 679 34.71 -23.55 5.54
C GLN A 679 34.47 -23.82 4.04
N VAL A 680 33.35 -24.50 3.76
CA VAL A 680 32.87 -25.07 2.47
C VAL A 680 33.79 -26.08 1.76
N ASP A 681 35.00 -26.33 2.26
CA ASP A 681 35.99 -27.20 1.62
C ASP A 681 35.88 -28.65 2.08
N CYS A 682 35.25 -29.47 1.23
CA CYS A 682 34.89 -30.87 1.51
C CYS A 682 36.05 -31.86 1.43
N ASP A 683 37.26 -31.41 1.05
CA ASP A 683 38.46 -32.26 1.04
C ASP A 683 39.26 -32.14 2.36
N LYS A 684 38.84 -31.29 3.30
CA LYS A 684 39.52 -31.07 4.60
C LYS A 684 39.08 -32.01 5.72
N GLY A 685 37.77 -32.21 5.89
CA GLY A 685 37.22 -32.95 7.03
C GLY A 685 37.10 -34.46 6.79
N PRO A 686 37.28 -35.31 7.81
CA PRO A 686 37.05 -36.73 7.67
C PRO A 686 35.55 -36.99 7.49
N ALA A 687 35.19 -37.98 6.65
CA ALA A 687 33.78 -38.34 6.41
C ALA A 687 33.00 -38.64 7.71
N SER A 688 33.69 -39.18 8.74
CA SER A 688 33.13 -39.48 10.05
C SER A 688 32.63 -38.26 10.84
N ASP A 689 32.95 -37.03 10.41
CA ASP A 689 32.30 -35.80 10.91
C ASP A 689 30.78 -35.88 10.77
N LYS A 690 30.25 -36.50 9.70
CA LYS A 690 28.82 -36.60 9.41
C LYS A 690 28.05 -37.40 10.46
N GLU A 691 28.45 -38.66 10.68
CA GLU A 691 27.80 -39.53 11.67
C GLU A 691 28.08 -39.04 13.09
N SER A 692 29.26 -38.44 13.32
CA SER A 692 29.64 -37.89 14.62
C SER A 692 28.86 -36.63 15.00
N PHE A 693 28.63 -35.71 14.07
CA PHE A 693 27.77 -34.54 14.28
C PHE A 693 26.33 -34.96 14.57
N THR A 694 25.84 -35.96 13.84
CA THR A 694 24.51 -36.56 14.06
C THR A 694 24.40 -37.21 15.45
N ALA A 695 25.43 -37.93 15.90
CA ALA A 695 25.51 -38.45 17.27
C ALA A 695 25.54 -37.33 18.33
N PHE A 696 26.29 -36.24 18.08
CA PHE A 696 26.38 -35.09 18.97
C PHE A 696 25.05 -34.35 19.14
N VAL A 697 24.36 -34.07 18.03
CA VAL A 697 23.02 -33.45 18.03
C VAL A 697 22.00 -34.32 18.77
N ARG A 698 22.04 -35.64 18.58
CA ARG A 698 21.19 -36.61 19.31
C ARG A 698 21.48 -36.61 20.82
N GLU A 699 22.76 -36.60 21.20
CA GLU A 699 23.18 -36.60 22.61
C GLU A 699 22.84 -35.27 23.32
N LEU A 700 23.02 -34.13 22.66
CA LEU A 700 22.54 -32.83 23.13
C LEU A 700 21.02 -32.83 23.30
N SER A 701 20.26 -33.24 22.28
CA SER A 701 18.79 -33.28 22.31
C SER A 701 18.26 -34.15 23.47
N ALA A 702 18.92 -35.28 23.75
CA ALA A 702 18.59 -36.15 24.87
C ALA A 702 18.87 -35.53 26.25
N ALA A 703 19.92 -34.71 26.38
CA ALA A 703 20.27 -34.02 27.62
C ALA A 703 19.47 -32.71 27.83
N PHE A 704 19.02 -32.08 26.75
CA PHE A 704 18.32 -30.78 26.76
C PHE A 704 16.82 -30.93 27.05
N LYS A 705 16.16 -31.94 26.48
CA LYS A 705 14.70 -32.17 26.64
C LYS A 705 14.24 -32.28 28.10
N PRO A 706 14.92 -32.99 29.01
CA PRO A 706 14.56 -33.03 30.43
C PRO A 706 14.67 -31.68 31.17
N LYS A 707 15.31 -30.68 30.57
CA LYS A 707 15.50 -29.32 31.11
C LYS A 707 14.66 -28.27 30.41
N GLY A 708 13.88 -28.64 29.38
CA GLY A 708 13.14 -27.69 28.54
C GLY A 708 14.02 -26.78 27.68
N LEU A 709 15.30 -27.12 27.49
CA LEU A 709 16.22 -26.35 26.65
C LEU A 709 15.98 -26.68 25.17
N SER A 710 16.01 -25.65 24.33
CA SER A 710 15.91 -25.77 22.88
C SER A 710 17.26 -26.07 22.22
N LEU A 711 17.24 -26.77 21.08
CA LEU A 711 18.43 -27.08 20.30
C LEU A 711 18.20 -26.79 18.81
N SER A 712 19.00 -25.90 18.24
CA SER A 712 18.95 -25.52 16.82
C SER A 712 20.33 -25.57 16.17
N SER A 713 20.40 -25.27 14.87
CA SER A 713 21.65 -25.24 14.12
C SER A 713 21.49 -24.35 12.88
N ALA A 714 22.42 -23.42 12.69
CA ALA A 714 22.73 -22.82 11.41
C ALA A 714 23.39 -23.85 10.47
N VAL A 715 22.91 -23.93 9.23
CA VAL A 715 23.36 -24.95 8.26
C VAL A 715 23.52 -24.40 6.85
N SER A 716 24.43 -25.01 6.08
CA SER A 716 24.76 -24.57 4.73
C SER A 716 23.57 -24.67 3.74
N PRO A 717 23.41 -23.71 2.82
CA PRO A 717 22.47 -23.80 1.71
C PRO A 717 23.00 -24.66 0.54
N SER A 718 24.30 -24.97 0.52
CA SER A 718 24.98 -25.54 -0.64
C SER A 718 24.72 -27.04 -0.78
N LYS A 719 24.24 -27.47 -1.96
CA LYS A 719 23.98 -28.89 -2.27
C LYS A 719 25.17 -29.79 -1.91
N ARG A 720 26.39 -29.37 -2.22
CA ARG A 720 27.63 -30.11 -1.95
C ARG A 720 27.84 -30.36 -0.45
N VAL A 721 27.64 -29.33 0.36
CA VAL A 721 27.79 -29.40 1.81
C VAL A 721 26.66 -30.22 2.44
N ILE A 722 25.43 -30.10 1.92
CA ILE A 722 24.28 -30.87 2.40
C ILE A 722 24.48 -32.38 2.17
N ASP A 723 24.94 -32.78 0.99
CA ASP A 723 25.22 -34.19 0.68
C ASP A 723 26.37 -34.75 1.54
N ALA A 724 27.45 -33.98 1.73
CA ALA A 724 28.63 -34.42 2.46
C ALA A 724 28.47 -34.41 3.98
N GLY A 725 27.99 -33.31 4.57
CA GLY A 725 28.09 -33.04 6.01
C GLY A 725 26.91 -33.48 6.88
N TYR A 726 25.72 -33.68 6.33
CA TYR A 726 24.49 -33.78 7.15
C TYR A 726 23.67 -35.05 6.95
N ASP A 727 23.27 -35.70 8.05
CA ASP A 727 22.15 -36.66 8.10
C ASP A 727 20.86 -35.88 8.34
N VAL A 728 20.28 -35.36 7.26
CA VAL A 728 19.14 -34.43 7.31
C VAL A 728 17.91 -35.00 8.06
N PRO A 729 17.52 -36.29 7.90
CA PRO A 729 16.44 -36.88 8.69
C PRO A 729 16.72 -36.91 10.20
N GLU A 730 17.90 -37.35 10.64
CA GLU A 730 18.23 -37.39 12.08
C GLU A 730 18.39 -35.97 12.65
N LEU A 731 18.96 -35.01 11.91
CA LEU A 731 18.99 -33.60 12.31
C LEU A 731 17.56 -33.05 12.50
N SER A 732 16.67 -33.25 11.53
CA SER A 732 15.26 -32.82 11.61
C SER A 732 14.46 -33.52 12.72
N LYS A 733 14.92 -34.68 13.20
CA LYS A 733 14.31 -35.41 14.31
C LYS A 733 14.75 -34.86 15.68
N TYR A 734 16.01 -34.45 15.81
CA TYR A 734 16.59 -34.06 17.11
C TYR A 734 16.72 -32.55 17.36
N LEU A 735 16.85 -31.73 16.32
CA LEU A 735 16.77 -30.26 16.42
C LEU A 735 15.31 -29.79 16.51
N ASP A 736 15.05 -28.69 17.19
CA ASP A 736 13.72 -28.07 17.26
C ASP A 736 13.44 -27.22 16.00
N TRP A 737 14.47 -26.57 15.46
CA TRP A 737 14.47 -25.90 14.17
C TRP A 737 15.88 -25.84 13.56
N ILE A 738 15.95 -25.58 12.26
CA ILE A 738 17.16 -25.58 11.41
C ILE A 738 17.17 -24.27 10.62
N ALA A 739 18.19 -23.42 10.81
CA ALA A 739 18.34 -22.19 10.03
C ALA A 739 19.22 -22.47 8.80
N VAL A 740 18.58 -22.63 7.64
CA VAL A 740 19.30 -22.76 6.37
C VAL A 740 19.76 -21.37 5.95
N MET A 741 21.09 -21.17 5.90
CA MET A 741 21.71 -19.89 5.60
C MET A 741 21.60 -19.55 4.10
N THR A 742 20.40 -19.21 3.63
CA THR A 742 20.10 -18.97 2.20
C THR A 742 20.60 -17.61 1.68
N TYR A 743 21.89 -17.37 1.88
CA TYR A 743 22.66 -16.19 1.48
C TYR A 743 24.13 -16.60 1.27
N ASP A 744 24.99 -15.63 0.94
CA ASP A 744 26.39 -15.85 0.53
C ASP A 744 26.56 -16.94 -0.55
N PHE A 745 25.56 -17.04 -1.43
CA PHE A 745 25.63 -17.84 -2.64
C PHE A 745 26.72 -17.30 -3.58
N HIS A 746 26.82 -15.98 -3.71
CA HIS A 746 27.83 -15.32 -4.52
C HIS A 746 28.48 -14.16 -3.77
N GLY A 747 29.78 -14.03 -3.95
CA GLY A 747 30.59 -13.03 -3.26
C GLY A 747 31.98 -12.90 -3.85
N GLN A 748 32.83 -12.12 -3.19
CA GLN A 748 34.11 -11.67 -3.75
C GLN A 748 35.09 -12.78 -4.19
N TRP A 749 34.92 -14.01 -3.70
CA TRP A 749 35.67 -15.20 -4.08
C TRP A 749 35.45 -15.64 -5.54
N ASP A 750 34.29 -15.34 -6.14
CA ASP A 750 33.90 -15.81 -7.46
C ASP A 750 34.68 -15.17 -8.62
N LYS A 751 35.38 -14.05 -8.37
CA LYS A 751 36.08 -13.22 -9.39
C LYS A 751 35.16 -12.69 -10.50
N LYS A 752 33.85 -12.70 -10.26
CA LYS A 752 32.81 -12.02 -11.02
C LYS A 752 31.65 -11.66 -10.10
N THR A 753 30.83 -10.70 -10.50
CA THR A 753 29.62 -10.29 -9.75
C THR A 753 28.55 -11.39 -9.79
N GLY A 754 27.96 -11.69 -8.64
CA GLY A 754 26.75 -12.51 -8.51
C GLY A 754 25.81 -11.94 -7.44
N HIS A 755 24.65 -12.56 -7.26
CA HIS A 755 23.66 -12.10 -6.29
C HIS A 755 23.86 -12.81 -4.93
N VAL A 756 23.92 -12.08 -3.82
CA VAL A 756 24.21 -12.67 -2.50
C VAL A 756 23.14 -13.68 -2.05
N ALA A 757 21.86 -13.37 -2.26
CA ALA A 757 20.71 -14.16 -1.80
C ALA A 757 19.55 -14.22 -2.83
N PRO A 758 19.73 -14.83 -4.01
CA PRO A 758 18.65 -14.97 -4.99
C PRO A 758 17.57 -15.92 -4.47
N LEU A 759 16.30 -15.49 -4.51
CA LEU A 759 15.18 -16.30 -4.05
C LEU A 759 14.90 -17.50 -4.99
N TYR A 760 15.07 -17.31 -6.29
CA TYR A 760 14.82 -18.31 -7.33
C TYR A 760 16.01 -18.47 -8.26
N VAL A 761 16.09 -19.63 -8.95
CA VAL A 761 17.11 -19.91 -9.96
C VAL A 761 17.10 -18.86 -11.07
N ARG A 762 18.29 -18.42 -11.47
CA ARG A 762 18.51 -17.46 -12.55
C ARG A 762 19.02 -18.17 -13.82
N PRO A 763 18.46 -17.93 -15.01
CA PRO A 763 18.95 -18.56 -16.25
C PRO A 763 20.35 -18.12 -16.68
N ASP A 764 20.80 -16.95 -16.22
CA ASP A 764 22.14 -16.39 -16.42
C ASP A 764 23.13 -16.78 -15.31
N ASP A 765 22.73 -17.63 -14.35
CA ASP A 765 23.65 -18.11 -13.32
C ASP A 765 24.57 -19.24 -13.79
N TRP A 766 25.73 -19.34 -13.16
CA TRP A 766 26.70 -20.41 -13.38
C TRP A 766 26.50 -21.58 -12.42
N GLU A 767 25.83 -21.37 -11.29
CA GLU A 767 25.49 -22.43 -10.34
C GLU A 767 23.97 -22.45 -10.11
N GLN A 768 23.28 -23.34 -10.82
CA GLN A 768 21.81 -23.41 -10.83
C GLN A 768 21.21 -23.81 -9.47
N THR A 769 22.00 -24.38 -8.56
CA THR A 769 21.59 -24.71 -7.19
C THR A 769 21.70 -23.53 -6.22
N PHE A 770 22.35 -22.43 -6.61
CA PHE A 770 22.58 -21.27 -5.74
C PHE A 770 21.36 -20.33 -5.72
N ASN A 771 20.31 -20.76 -5.03
CA ASN A 771 19.13 -19.94 -4.73
C ASN A 771 18.33 -20.53 -3.55
N ALA A 772 17.69 -19.64 -2.79
CA ALA A 772 16.96 -20.03 -1.57
C ALA A 772 15.86 -21.07 -1.84
N ASN A 773 15.10 -20.92 -2.93
CA ASN A 773 14.09 -21.90 -3.33
C ASN A 773 14.69 -23.29 -3.60
N PHE A 774 15.85 -23.40 -4.25
CA PHE A 774 16.53 -24.69 -4.40
C PHE A 774 16.91 -25.24 -3.02
N SER A 775 17.68 -24.49 -2.23
CA SER A 775 18.23 -24.98 -0.95
C SER A 775 17.15 -25.43 0.04
N ILE A 776 16.08 -24.65 0.20
CA ILE A 776 14.97 -24.98 1.12
C ILE A 776 14.24 -26.25 0.66
N ASN A 777 13.92 -26.37 -0.64
CA ASN A 777 13.29 -27.59 -1.16
C ASN A 777 14.24 -28.79 -1.10
N TYR A 778 15.56 -28.60 -1.25
CA TYR A 778 16.54 -29.68 -1.17
C TYR A 778 16.70 -30.21 0.26
N TRP A 779 16.69 -29.34 1.28
CA TRP A 779 16.61 -29.75 2.67
C TRP A 779 15.35 -30.58 2.96
N ILE A 780 14.20 -30.19 2.41
CA ILE A 780 12.93 -30.94 2.54
C ILE A 780 12.98 -32.28 1.78
N GLU A 781 13.50 -32.31 0.55
CA GLU A 781 13.73 -33.52 -0.25
C GLU A 781 14.62 -34.55 0.50
N LYS A 782 15.64 -34.05 1.21
CA LYS A 782 16.53 -34.85 2.06
C LYS A 782 15.89 -35.32 3.37
N GLY A 783 14.64 -34.97 3.64
CA GLY A 783 13.86 -35.44 4.79
C GLY A 783 13.71 -34.44 5.93
N ALA A 784 14.03 -33.16 5.73
CA ALA A 784 13.73 -32.14 6.73
C ALA A 784 12.23 -31.84 6.80
N HIS A 785 11.67 -31.84 8.01
CA HIS A 785 10.26 -31.54 8.22
C HIS A 785 9.98 -30.04 7.98
N PRO A 786 9.07 -29.64 7.07
CA PRO A 786 8.91 -28.23 6.68
C PRO A 786 8.68 -27.25 7.84
N LYS A 787 7.88 -27.60 8.86
CA LYS A 787 7.67 -26.75 10.07
C LYS A 787 8.92 -26.53 10.94
N LYS A 788 10.06 -27.18 10.63
CA LYS A 788 11.34 -26.99 11.32
C LYS A 788 12.38 -26.20 10.53
N ILE A 789 12.14 -25.93 9.24
CA ILE A 789 13.05 -25.12 8.44
C ILE A 789 12.78 -23.62 8.69
N VAL A 790 13.84 -22.88 9.00
CA VAL A 790 13.89 -21.41 9.02
C VAL A 790 14.77 -20.97 7.85
N MET A 791 14.26 -20.09 7.00
CA MET A 791 14.97 -19.56 5.83
C MET A 791 15.77 -18.31 6.23
N GLY A 792 17.09 -18.32 5.99
CA GLY A 792 17.96 -17.19 6.28
C GLY A 792 17.81 -16.04 5.28
N ALA A 793 17.79 -14.81 5.77
CA ALA A 793 17.83 -13.58 4.97
C ALA A 793 18.98 -12.67 5.46
N PRO A 794 19.85 -12.15 4.58
CA PRO A 794 20.96 -11.31 4.98
C PRO A 794 20.53 -9.85 5.09
N LEU A 795 21.03 -9.14 6.10
CA LEU A 795 20.88 -7.67 6.25
C LEU A 795 22.13 -6.93 5.71
N TYR A 796 22.73 -7.50 4.67
CA TYR A 796 23.98 -7.06 4.04
C TYR A 796 24.03 -7.51 2.57
N GLY A 797 24.92 -6.89 1.80
CA GLY A 797 25.26 -7.26 0.43
C GLY A 797 26.74 -7.62 0.29
N GLN A 798 27.04 -8.49 -0.68
CA GLN A 798 28.40 -8.73 -1.15
C GLN A 798 28.76 -7.65 -2.20
N SER A 799 29.88 -6.97 -2.01
CA SER A 799 30.35 -5.86 -2.85
C SER A 799 31.54 -6.28 -3.73
N PHE A 800 31.72 -5.64 -4.89
CA PHE A 800 32.66 -6.10 -5.91
C PHE A 800 33.48 -4.96 -6.53
N SER A 801 34.80 -5.17 -6.65
CA SER A 801 35.66 -4.32 -7.48
C SER A 801 35.63 -4.80 -8.92
N LEU A 802 34.79 -4.19 -9.75
CA LEU A 802 34.67 -4.50 -11.18
C LEU A 802 36.02 -4.40 -11.91
N ALA A 803 36.32 -5.37 -12.78
CA ALA A 803 37.50 -5.33 -13.62
C ALA A 803 37.37 -4.28 -14.74
N GLU A 804 36.18 -4.16 -15.32
CA GLU A 804 35.90 -3.27 -16.44
C GLU A 804 34.77 -2.28 -16.10
N ARG A 805 35.04 -0.97 -16.19
CA ARG A 805 34.12 0.10 -15.72
C ARG A 805 32.81 0.22 -16.51
N ASN A 806 32.69 -0.47 -17.64
CA ASN A 806 31.49 -0.57 -18.47
C ASN A 806 30.70 -1.87 -18.24
N GLN A 807 31.30 -2.91 -17.62
CA GLN A 807 30.63 -4.17 -17.31
C GLN A 807 30.08 -4.11 -15.87
N ARG A 808 28.81 -3.75 -15.72
CA ARG A 808 28.16 -3.46 -14.42
C ARG A 808 26.99 -4.38 -14.09
N GLY A 809 26.70 -5.35 -14.95
CA GLY A 809 25.65 -6.35 -14.71
C GLY A 809 26.13 -7.46 -13.78
N LEU A 810 25.28 -8.49 -13.59
CA LEU A 810 25.72 -9.78 -13.05
C LEU A 810 26.65 -10.49 -14.04
N ASN A 811 27.43 -11.47 -13.58
CA ASN A 811 28.53 -12.12 -14.29
C ASN A 811 29.67 -11.20 -14.78
N ALA A 812 29.67 -9.90 -14.49
CA ALA A 812 30.77 -9.00 -14.82
C ALA A 812 32.07 -9.42 -14.08
N PRO A 813 33.23 -9.51 -14.75
CA PRO A 813 34.49 -9.90 -14.09
C PRO A 813 34.92 -8.91 -13.01
N THR A 814 35.57 -9.40 -11.96
CA THR A 814 36.01 -8.59 -10.81
C THR A 814 37.44 -8.91 -10.39
N TYR A 815 38.12 -7.95 -9.78
CA TYR A 815 39.44 -8.13 -9.16
C TYR A 815 39.36 -8.61 -7.70
N GLY A 816 38.15 -8.75 -7.15
CA GLY A 816 37.87 -9.12 -5.76
C GLY A 816 36.75 -8.28 -5.17
N GLY A 817 36.74 -8.17 -3.84
CA GLY A 817 35.71 -7.42 -3.10
C GLY A 817 35.71 -5.93 -3.42
N GLY A 818 34.56 -5.29 -3.24
CA GLY A 818 34.43 -3.84 -3.31
C GLY A 818 35.19 -3.15 -2.18
N GLU A 819 35.17 -1.81 -2.20
CA GLU A 819 35.69 -1.03 -1.08
C GLU A 819 34.89 -1.33 0.20
N ALA A 820 35.54 -1.15 1.34
CA ALA A 820 34.97 -1.50 2.63
C ALA A 820 34.05 -0.38 3.12
N GLY A 821 32.90 -0.73 3.68
CA GLY A 821 31.97 0.23 4.29
C GLY A 821 32.58 0.97 5.48
N GLU A 822 32.11 2.18 5.74
CA GLU A 822 32.68 3.09 6.74
C GLU A 822 32.64 2.52 8.16
N ALA A 823 31.63 1.70 8.48
CA ALA A 823 31.39 1.17 9.82
C ALA A 823 31.70 -0.33 9.95
N THR A 824 31.37 -1.16 8.94
CA THR A 824 31.70 -2.59 8.94
C THR A 824 33.17 -2.86 8.63
N ARG A 825 33.78 -1.99 7.80
CA ARG A 825 35.21 -2.00 7.42
C ARG A 825 35.71 -3.32 6.82
N ALA A 826 34.79 -4.13 6.30
CA ALA A 826 35.07 -5.38 5.60
C ALA A 826 35.07 -5.15 4.08
N ARG A 827 36.18 -5.47 3.39
CA ARG A 827 36.18 -5.44 1.92
C ARG A 827 35.31 -6.56 1.35
N GLY A 828 34.57 -6.25 0.29
CA GLY A 828 33.63 -7.18 -0.34
C GLY A 828 32.31 -7.39 0.42
N PHE A 829 32.06 -6.66 1.50
CA PHE A 829 30.85 -6.77 2.32
C PHE A 829 30.37 -5.36 2.68
N LEU A 830 29.06 -5.13 2.62
CA LEU A 830 28.42 -3.88 3.05
C LEU A 830 27.14 -4.23 3.83
N ALA A 831 26.95 -3.66 5.02
CA ALA A 831 25.66 -3.76 5.70
C ALA A 831 24.59 -2.93 4.97
N TYR A 832 23.30 -3.24 5.15
CA TYR A 832 22.21 -2.53 4.45
C TYR A 832 22.15 -1.01 4.69
N TYR A 833 22.83 -0.50 5.72
CA TYR A 833 22.91 0.93 6.03
C TYR A 833 24.15 1.64 5.45
N GLU A 834 25.00 0.94 4.68
CA GLU A 834 26.22 1.43 4.02
C GLU A 834 26.05 1.53 2.49
#